data_AF-A0A482VPG2-F1
#
_entry.id   AF-A0A482VPG2-F1
#
_cell.length_a   1.000
_cell.length_b   1.000
_cell.length_c   1.000
_cell.angle_alpha   90.00
_cell.angle_beta   90.00
_cell.angle_gamma   90.00
#
_symmetry.space_group_name_H-M   'P 1'
#
loop_
_entity.id
_entity.type
_entity.pdbx_description
1 polymer ?
#
loop_
_entity_poly.entity_id
_entity_poly.type
_entity_poly.pdbx_seq_one_letter_code
_entity_poly.pdbx_strand_id
1 'polypeptide(L)'
;EVPDNHMPLFKFIELLESRYHCTASVSDVNKLKDICKITDNLGSRIISFTQEIKSSPPPNLSKTLVPYCTIHCANGLPNLGWCELNTIQSLNVMMSLKIFSAKLNGLLNLHLGSMPLLTFQACYEQEYHEPLPVDFNGVPLEHLISCVPNVEIRSTGPNKNIKIVKREAKSAEFDEEAVLKSVPPSLAPNISLLCRELVDLLKTTDKCQLLLSKFIPAYHHHFGRQCHVADYGYTKLIDLFEAVSHVVQIMGDGTRKVITLTHQAQMRRFTSDLLRILKVQPAKQITFTDFPGAFEKVMNKPFNPVDYGLCTFQDLLEEVPENIVVISQSEDNVVIAVPKREQTAKEIMRTKQFAMEVIDILRHSPNCTMLFNKFVPAYHHHFGHQCRVSDYGFTKLIELFEAIPDVVKIQELAEGERTVSLTLNQSLKILGNQVASLMKNSATNSIPLDELPRIYLKECGYPLKPQVYECETVSEVVDKINDYVQVVETGTGALIVSVDSDFLSTAKIRTWALLLKPPYCKDFNTFKYEYQSRYNSDISLNDSKRLRNVVSLSSVNDANYIALTDLYVLAAQLYHVLYINGGSVLFNNLERLYSQSLGKNIKLSDYNINSVDELYEQFEFLFFICGYKKSVLALNRNLAEHQVALPVQIYNSNHVSKKWPPPPIHKAVPGTVKKVSPPKPDTPPTP
;
A
#
# COMPACT_ATOMS: atom_id res chain seq x y z
N GLU A 1 -47.03 36.42 30.44
CA GLU A 1 -47.92 37.10 31.41
C GLU A 1 -47.82 36.35 32.72
N VAL A 2 -47.44 37.05 33.78
CA VAL A 2 -47.31 36.52 35.14
C VAL A 2 -48.35 37.27 35.97
N PRO A 3 -49.18 36.60 36.79
CA PRO A 3 -50.12 37.28 37.68
C PRO A 3 -49.36 38.32 38.52
N ASP A 4 -49.88 39.54 38.59
CA ASP A 4 -49.36 40.63 39.42
C ASP A 4 -47.91 41.11 39.14
N ASN A 5 -47.33 40.78 37.97
CA ASN A 5 -46.02 41.26 37.53
C ASN A 5 -44.85 40.95 38.49
N HIS A 6 -44.99 39.92 39.33
CA HIS A 6 -43.93 39.45 40.22
C HIS A 6 -43.92 37.92 40.34
N MET A 7 -42.75 37.32 40.56
CA MET A 7 -42.61 35.87 40.78
C MET A 7 -41.38 35.53 41.62
N PRO A 8 -41.28 34.32 42.20
CA PRO A 8 -40.05 33.87 42.84
C PRO A 8 -38.86 33.90 41.85
N LEU A 9 -37.74 34.47 42.28
CA LEU A 9 -36.54 34.66 41.46
C LEU A 9 -35.97 33.34 40.96
N PHE A 10 -36.00 32.27 41.78
CA PHE A 10 -35.56 30.95 41.35
C PHE A 10 -36.42 30.44 40.19
N LYS A 11 -37.73 30.69 40.22
CA LYS A 11 -38.66 30.27 39.17
C LYS A 11 -38.47 31.11 37.90
N PHE A 12 -38.18 32.40 38.05
CA PHE A 12 -37.80 33.26 36.93
C PHE A 12 -36.52 32.79 36.24
N ILE A 13 -35.47 32.51 37.01
CA ILE A 13 -34.20 31.99 36.48
C ILE A 13 -34.44 30.64 35.80
N GLU A 14 -35.16 29.71 36.44
CA GLU A 14 -35.55 28.43 35.83
C GLU A 14 -36.27 28.63 34.49
N LEU A 15 -37.26 29.53 34.44
CA LEU A 15 -37.99 29.87 33.22
C LEU A 15 -37.11 30.55 32.17
N LEU A 16 -36.12 31.36 32.56
CA LEU A 16 -35.22 32.07 31.66
C LEU A 16 -34.16 31.14 31.08
N GLU A 17 -33.55 30.30 31.91
CA GLU A 17 -32.62 29.25 31.49
C GLU A 17 -33.30 28.21 30.60
N SER A 18 -34.53 27.85 30.95
CA SER A 18 -35.41 27.04 30.12
C SER A 18 -35.70 27.73 28.77
N ARG A 19 -36.16 28.99 28.78
CA ARG A 19 -36.62 29.70 27.58
C ARG A 19 -35.52 30.07 26.59
N TYR A 20 -34.33 30.39 27.08
CA TYR A 20 -33.24 30.92 26.25
C TYR A 20 -32.03 29.99 26.14
N HIS A 21 -32.10 28.82 26.79
CA HIS A 21 -31.02 27.81 26.85
C HIS A 21 -29.67 28.41 27.28
N CYS A 22 -29.72 29.46 28.10
CA CYS A 22 -28.56 30.08 28.71
C CYS A 22 -28.49 29.73 30.20
N THR A 23 -27.37 30.06 30.83
CA THR A 23 -27.28 30.08 32.29
C THR A 23 -27.39 31.52 32.73
N ALA A 24 -28.15 31.80 33.78
CA ALA A 24 -28.38 33.15 34.25
C ALA A 24 -28.17 33.22 35.76
N SER A 25 -27.17 33.99 36.18
CA SER A 25 -26.92 34.20 37.60
C SER A 25 -27.84 35.29 38.16
N VAL A 26 -28.09 35.26 39.47
CA VAL A 26 -28.75 36.37 40.18
C VAL A 26 -28.02 37.69 39.94
N SER A 27 -26.70 37.66 39.77
CA SER A 27 -25.87 38.83 39.44
C SER A 27 -26.19 39.40 38.05
N ASP A 28 -26.52 38.55 37.07
CA ASP A 28 -26.89 38.99 35.72
C ASP A 28 -28.29 39.62 35.72
N VAL A 29 -29.23 39.03 36.46
CA VAL A 29 -30.57 39.62 36.64
C VAL A 29 -30.46 40.97 37.37
N ASN A 30 -29.57 41.08 38.37
CA ASN A 30 -29.28 42.32 39.07
C ASN A 30 -28.62 43.41 38.21
N LYS A 31 -28.14 43.11 37.00
CA LYS A 31 -27.70 44.15 36.05
C LYS A 31 -28.88 44.85 35.38
N LEU A 32 -30.08 44.26 35.42
CA LEU A 32 -31.31 44.79 34.81
C LEU A 32 -32.11 45.66 35.80
N LYS A 33 -31.46 46.41 36.69
CA LYS A 33 -32.13 47.19 37.76
C LYS A 33 -33.14 48.21 37.24
N ASP A 34 -32.95 48.63 35.99
CA ASP A 34 -33.80 49.61 35.31
C ASP A 34 -35.13 48.98 34.86
N ILE A 35 -35.19 47.65 34.76
CA ILE A 35 -36.34 46.89 34.23
C ILE A 35 -36.98 46.02 35.34
N CYS A 36 -36.17 45.43 36.21
CA CYS A 36 -36.62 44.51 37.24
C CYS A 36 -35.97 44.81 38.60
N LYS A 37 -36.73 44.68 39.68
CA LYS A 37 -36.28 44.78 41.07
C LYS A 37 -36.35 43.40 41.73
N ILE A 38 -35.30 43.04 42.46
CA ILE A 38 -35.30 41.86 43.34
C ILE A 38 -35.55 42.35 44.77
N THR A 39 -36.53 41.74 45.44
CA THR A 39 -36.89 42.03 46.83
C THR A 39 -36.89 40.73 47.63
N ASP A 40 -36.43 40.79 48.88
CA ASP A 40 -36.55 39.66 49.80
C ASP A 40 -37.87 39.76 50.56
N ASN A 41 -38.72 38.73 50.44
CA ASN A 41 -39.96 38.64 51.20
C ASN A 41 -40.01 37.28 51.92
N LEU A 42 -39.98 37.31 53.27
CA LEU A 42 -40.09 36.12 54.14
C LEU A 42 -39.13 34.96 53.75
N GLY A 43 -37.88 35.29 53.38
CA GLY A 43 -36.85 34.30 53.02
C GLY A 43 -36.89 33.81 51.56
N SER A 44 -37.82 34.31 50.74
CA SER A 44 -37.86 34.06 49.30
C SER A 44 -37.53 35.34 48.53
N ARG A 45 -36.58 35.25 47.60
CA ARG A 45 -36.27 36.34 46.66
C ARG A 45 -37.36 36.42 45.61
N ILE A 46 -38.05 37.54 45.51
CA ILE A 46 -39.09 37.83 44.53
C ILE A 46 -38.55 38.85 43.53
N ILE A 47 -38.70 38.56 42.23
CA ILE A 47 -38.44 39.51 41.14
C ILE A 47 -39.75 40.17 40.72
N SER A 48 -39.74 41.50 40.56
CA SER A 48 -40.87 42.31 40.10
C SER A 48 -40.43 43.36 39.09
N PHE A 49 -41.33 43.81 38.22
CA PHE A 49 -41.05 44.93 37.30
C PHE A 49 -41.08 46.29 38.04
N THR A 50 -40.21 47.22 37.66
CA THR A 50 -40.04 48.54 38.31
C THR A 50 -41.09 49.62 37.97
N GLN A 51 -42.10 49.29 37.13
CA GLN A 51 -43.11 50.21 36.57
C GLN A 51 -42.58 51.30 35.61
N GLU A 52 -42.80 51.03 34.31
CA GLU A 52 -43.01 51.89 33.13
C GLU A 52 -42.38 51.21 31.90
N ILE A 53 -42.86 50.02 31.56
CA ILE A 53 -42.56 49.46 30.24
C ILE A 53 -43.65 49.99 29.31
N LYS A 54 -43.38 51.13 28.67
CA LYS A 54 -44.09 51.50 27.43
C LYS A 54 -43.97 50.31 26.48
N SER A 55 -45.11 49.89 25.94
CA SER A 55 -45.29 48.80 24.99
C SER A 55 -44.58 49.07 23.65
N SER A 56 -43.26 49.13 23.67
CA SER A 56 -42.41 49.20 22.49
C SER A 56 -41.24 48.24 22.68
N PRO A 57 -40.98 47.30 21.75
CA PRO A 57 -39.82 46.44 21.84
C PRO A 57 -38.55 47.31 21.91
N PRO A 58 -37.49 46.89 22.63
CA PRO A 58 -36.27 47.68 22.77
C PRO A 58 -35.72 48.06 21.38
N PRO A 59 -35.33 49.33 21.16
CA PRO A 59 -34.77 49.79 19.89
C PRO A 59 -33.30 49.34 19.81
N ASN A 60 -33.10 48.05 19.50
CA ASN A 60 -31.89 47.45 18.91
C ASN A 60 -32.00 45.91 18.76
N LEU A 61 -33.21 45.33 18.73
CA LEU A 61 -33.43 43.96 18.26
C LEU A 61 -33.42 43.84 16.72
N SER A 62 -32.93 44.85 16.00
CA SER A 62 -33.02 45.03 14.54
C SER A 62 -31.98 44.26 13.71
N LYS A 63 -31.44 43.16 14.26
CA LYS A 63 -30.85 42.04 13.51
C LYS A 63 -31.19 40.72 14.21
N THR A 64 -32.47 40.47 14.41
CA THR A 64 -32.94 39.20 14.98
C THR A 64 -32.54 38.06 14.04
N LEU A 65 -31.50 37.31 14.40
CA LEU A 65 -31.28 35.97 13.88
C LEU A 65 -32.51 35.15 14.23
N VAL A 66 -33.38 34.96 13.25
CA VAL A 66 -34.62 34.20 13.43
C VAL A 66 -34.22 32.73 13.62
N PRO A 67 -34.58 32.08 14.74
CA PRO A 67 -34.14 30.71 15.05
C PRO A 67 -34.88 29.65 14.22
N TYR A 68 -35.73 30.06 13.28
CA TYR A 68 -36.58 29.21 12.47
C TYR A 68 -36.54 29.63 10.99
N CYS A 69 -36.78 28.68 10.10
CA CYS A 69 -36.87 28.91 8.66
C CYS A 69 -38.04 29.84 8.30
N THR A 70 -37.77 30.88 7.52
CA THR A 70 -38.81 31.82 7.05
C THR A 70 -39.55 31.36 5.79
N ILE A 71 -39.04 30.34 5.08
CA ILE A 71 -39.65 29.79 3.86
C ILE A 71 -40.78 28.81 4.24
N HIS A 72 -40.46 27.84 5.08
CA HIS A 72 -41.33 26.73 5.45
C HIS A 72 -42.11 26.99 6.76
N CYS A 73 -41.61 27.89 7.62
CA CYS A 73 -42.27 28.27 8.88
C CYS A 73 -42.65 29.76 8.88
N ALA A 74 -43.29 30.23 7.80
CA ALA A 74 -43.67 31.63 7.61
C ALA A 74 -44.59 32.18 8.73
N ASN A 75 -45.40 31.31 9.35
CA ASN A 75 -46.30 31.64 10.47
C ASN A 75 -45.71 31.27 11.85
N GLY A 76 -44.39 31.03 11.93
CA GLY A 76 -43.74 30.43 13.10
C GLY A 76 -43.73 28.89 13.02
N LEU A 77 -43.11 28.24 14.02
CA LEU A 77 -43.09 26.77 14.09
C LEU A 77 -44.51 26.22 14.30
N PRO A 78 -45.01 25.33 13.43
CA PRO A 78 -46.31 24.70 13.63
C PRO A 78 -46.27 23.77 14.87
N ASN A 79 -47.31 23.85 15.71
CA ASN A 79 -47.60 22.92 16.82
C ASN A 79 -46.65 22.87 18.03
N LEU A 80 -45.96 23.95 18.38
CA LEU A 80 -45.26 24.04 19.66
C LEU A 80 -45.64 25.34 20.38
N GLY A 81 -46.31 25.24 21.52
CA GLY A 81 -46.41 26.37 22.44
C GLY A 81 -45.00 26.83 22.83
N TRP A 82 -44.80 28.12 23.13
CA TRP A 82 -43.48 28.64 23.51
C TRP A 82 -42.83 27.92 24.71
N CYS A 83 -43.62 27.26 25.55
CA CYS A 83 -43.17 26.40 26.64
C CYS A 83 -42.75 24.97 26.21
N GLU A 84 -43.13 24.51 25.01
CA GLU A 84 -42.84 23.19 24.44
C GLU A 84 -41.60 23.17 23.52
N LEU A 85 -41.02 24.35 23.23
CA LEU A 85 -39.64 24.45 22.70
C LEU A 85 -38.62 23.76 23.63
N ASN A 86 -38.97 23.62 24.92
CA ASN A 86 -38.21 22.87 25.93
C ASN A 86 -38.13 21.36 25.67
N THR A 87 -39.00 20.80 24.84
CA THR A 87 -39.16 19.34 24.66
C THR A 87 -38.48 18.77 23.42
N ILE A 88 -37.77 19.59 22.62
CA ILE A 88 -37.04 19.07 21.46
C ILE A 88 -35.85 18.25 21.97
N GLN A 89 -36.12 16.95 22.13
CA GLN A 89 -35.16 15.90 22.33
C GLN A 89 -34.24 15.87 21.11
N SER A 90 -32.95 15.61 21.31
CA SER A 90 -32.03 15.34 20.20
C SER A 90 -32.65 14.28 19.31
N LEU A 91 -33.02 14.65 18.08
CA LEU A 91 -33.66 13.73 17.14
C LEU A 91 -32.63 12.70 16.72
N ASN A 92 -32.92 11.42 16.92
CA ASN A 92 -32.11 10.34 16.39
C ASN A 92 -32.72 9.89 15.07
N VAL A 93 -31.92 9.81 14.01
CA VAL A 93 -32.35 9.52 12.65
C VAL A 93 -31.77 8.17 12.21
N MET A 94 -32.57 7.37 11.51
CA MET A 94 -32.17 6.11 10.90
C MET A 94 -32.30 6.20 9.38
N MET A 95 -31.23 6.65 8.71
CA MET A 95 -31.16 6.83 7.27
C MET A 95 -29.72 6.65 6.79
N SER A 96 -29.52 6.02 5.63
CA SER A 96 -28.16 5.90 5.08
C SER A 96 -27.55 7.27 4.83
N LEU A 97 -26.25 7.40 5.08
CA LEU A 97 -25.53 8.67 4.96
C LEU A 97 -25.63 9.23 3.54
N LYS A 98 -25.62 8.35 2.53
CA LYS A 98 -25.79 8.73 1.12
C LYS A 98 -27.14 9.41 0.84
N ILE A 99 -28.25 8.81 1.30
CA ILE A 99 -29.60 9.37 1.11
C ILE A 99 -29.75 10.65 1.93
N PHE A 100 -29.29 10.63 3.17
CA PHE A 100 -29.35 11.79 4.06
C PHE A 100 -28.56 12.98 3.49
N SER A 101 -27.35 12.74 2.98
CA SER A 101 -26.51 13.78 2.37
C SER A 101 -27.18 14.41 1.16
N ALA A 102 -27.84 13.62 0.31
CA ALA A 102 -28.58 14.13 -0.84
C ALA A 102 -29.75 15.03 -0.42
N LYS A 103 -30.54 14.58 0.57
CA LYS A 103 -31.69 15.34 1.09
C LYS A 103 -31.27 16.61 1.85
N LEU A 104 -30.22 16.53 2.67
CA LEU A 104 -29.65 17.70 3.35
C LEU A 104 -29.14 18.75 2.33
N ASN A 105 -28.45 18.32 1.27
CA ASN A 105 -27.98 19.24 0.25
C ASN A 105 -29.12 19.86 -0.56
N GLY A 106 -30.19 19.11 -0.84
CA GLY A 106 -31.42 19.64 -1.43
C GLY A 106 -32.04 20.74 -0.56
N LEU A 107 -32.21 20.47 0.74
CA LEU A 107 -32.68 21.46 1.71
C LEU A 107 -31.78 22.69 1.76
N LEU A 108 -30.47 22.52 1.87
CA LEU A 108 -29.55 23.66 1.89
C LEU A 108 -29.62 24.49 0.61
N ASN A 109 -29.80 23.88 -0.57
CA ASN A 109 -29.97 24.62 -1.82
C ASN A 109 -31.22 25.51 -1.79
N LEU A 110 -32.34 25.02 -1.25
CA LEU A 110 -33.57 25.80 -1.09
C LEU A 110 -33.42 26.96 -0.12
N HIS A 111 -32.58 26.78 0.90
CA HIS A 111 -32.33 27.78 1.94
C HIS A 111 -31.05 28.60 1.68
N LEU A 112 -30.66 28.76 0.42
CA LEU A 112 -29.51 29.61 0.02
C LEU A 112 -28.20 29.25 0.73
N GLY A 113 -28.01 27.98 1.04
CA GLY A 113 -26.82 27.43 1.68
C GLY A 113 -26.81 27.49 3.21
N SER A 114 -27.86 27.99 3.88
CA SER A 114 -27.92 28.00 5.35
C SER A 114 -29.34 27.92 5.90
N MET A 115 -29.57 27.08 6.92
CA MET A 115 -30.87 26.94 7.57
C MET A 115 -30.75 26.75 9.08
N PRO A 116 -31.72 27.21 9.89
CA PRO A 116 -31.75 26.89 11.31
C PRO A 116 -32.00 25.41 11.57
N LEU A 117 -31.17 24.80 12.41
CA LEU A 117 -31.28 23.38 12.79
C LEU A 117 -32.63 23.07 13.46
N LEU A 118 -33.15 24.03 14.23
CA LEU A 118 -34.42 23.90 14.95
C LEU A 118 -35.60 23.55 14.03
N THR A 119 -35.57 24.03 12.79
CA THR A 119 -36.62 23.78 11.78
C THR A 119 -36.28 22.68 10.80
N PHE A 120 -35.18 21.95 11.00
CA PHE A 120 -34.71 20.95 10.04
C PHE A 120 -35.78 19.91 9.72
N GLN A 121 -36.39 19.31 10.74
CA GLN A 121 -37.45 18.31 10.54
C GLN A 121 -38.65 18.89 9.78
N ALA A 122 -39.16 20.06 10.19
CA ALA A 122 -40.29 20.69 9.53
C ALA A 122 -40.00 21.02 8.05
N CYS A 123 -38.80 21.53 7.75
CA CYS A 123 -38.39 21.79 6.37
C CYS A 123 -38.25 20.49 5.56
N TYR A 124 -37.71 19.43 6.16
CA TYR A 124 -37.58 18.12 5.52
C TYR A 124 -38.95 17.56 5.14
N GLU A 125 -39.89 17.54 6.08
CA GLU A 125 -41.23 16.98 5.90
C GLU A 125 -42.03 17.75 4.86
N GLN A 126 -41.88 19.08 4.84
CA GLN A 126 -42.55 19.92 3.85
C GLN A 126 -41.97 19.75 2.44
N GLU A 127 -40.64 19.64 2.30
CA GLU A 127 -39.98 19.53 0.99
C GLU A 127 -40.13 18.14 0.37
N TYR A 128 -39.95 17.07 1.17
CA TYR A 128 -39.96 15.70 0.65
C TYR A 128 -41.32 15.02 0.75
N HIS A 129 -42.29 15.64 1.43
CA HIS A 129 -43.63 15.09 1.66
C HIS A 129 -43.61 13.72 2.36
N GLU A 130 -42.60 13.47 3.20
CA GLU A 130 -42.42 12.26 3.99
C GLU A 130 -41.86 12.61 5.38
N PRO A 131 -42.20 11.83 6.43
CA PRO A 131 -41.65 12.05 7.76
C PRO A 131 -40.14 11.80 7.75
N LEU A 132 -39.40 12.60 8.53
CA LEU A 132 -38.00 12.28 8.83
C LEU A 132 -37.99 10.92 9.58
N PRO A 133 -37.14 9.93 9.20
CA PRO A 133 -37.14 8.62 9.83
C PRO A 133 -36.48 8.67 11.21
N VAL A 134 -37.22 9.18 12.19
CA VAL A 134 -36.80 9.31 13.58
C VAL A 134 -36.91 7.94 14.27
N ASP A 135 -35.81 7.49 14.86
CA ASP A 135 -35.71 6.21 15.57
C ASP A 135 -34.88 6.41 16.84
N PHE A 136 -35.37 5.96 17.99
CA PHE A 136 -34.62 6.02 19.26
C PHE A 136 -33.24 5.34 19.18
N ASN A 137 -33.14 4.26 18.40
CA ASN A 137 -31.92 3.53 18.14
C ASN A 137 -31.05 4.14 17.04
N GLY A 138 -31.49 5.23 16.39
CA GLY A 138 -30.73 5.93 15.35
C GLY A 138 -29.56 6.77 15.88
N VAL A 139 -28.98 7.53 14.94
CA VAL A 139 -27.85 8.44 15.15
C VAL A 139 -28.37 9.87 15.41
N PRO A 140 -27.83 10.63 16.37
CA PRO A 140 -28.23 12.02 16.58
C PRO A 140 -28.11 12.86 15.30
N LEU A 141 -29.15 13.63 14.99
CA LEU A 141 -29.24 14.46 13.79
C LEU A 141 -28.06 15.42 13.66
N GLU A 142 -27.63 16.05 14.77
CA GLU A 142 -26.46 16.93 14.79
C GLU A 142 -25.16 16.22 14.38
N HIS A 143 -24.99 14.96 14.80
CA HIS A 143 -23.86 14.14 14.40
C HIS A 143 -23.95 13.80 12.92
N LEU A 144 -25.10 13.29 12.47
CA LEU A 144 -25.30 12.87 11.08
C LEU A 144 -25.10 14.01 10.09
N ILE A 145 -25.52 15.24 10.43
CA ILE A 145 -25.22 16.46 9.66
C ILE A 145 -23.71 16.72 9.58
N SER A 146 -22.98 16.52 10.69
CA SER A 146 -21.53 16.76 10.74
C SER A 146 -20.71 15.75 9.92
N CYS A 147 -21.28 14.56 9.66
CA CYS A 147 -20.72 13.53 8.78
C CYS A 147 -20.79 13.93 7.30
N VAL A 148 -21.69 14.84 6.92
CA VAL A 148 -21.84 15.26 5.51
C VAL A 148 -20.68 16.16 5.09
N PRO A 149 -19.98 15.86 3.99
CA PRO A 149 -18.91 16.71 3.47
C PRO A 149 -19.40 18.13 3.17
N ASN A 150 -18.56 19.13 3.47
CA ASN A 150 -18.83 20.55 3.22
C ASN A 150 -20.06 21.13 3.95
N VAL A 151 -20.46 20.52 5.06
CA VAL A 151 -21.52 21.04 5.94
C VAL A 151 -20.98 21.22 7.36
N GLU A 152 -21.35 22.32 8.00
CA GLU A 152 -20.98 22.65 9.38
C GLU A 152 -22.22 23.12 10.16
N ILE A 153 -22.24 22.86 11.47
CA ILE A 153 -23.21 23.42 12.40
C ILE A 153 -22.53 24.54 13.18
N ARG A 154 -23.02 25.77 13.05
CA ARG A 154 -22.50 26.93 13.78
C ARG A 154 -23.50 27.43 14.80
N SER A 155 -23.01 27.67 16.01
CA SER A 155 -23.79 28.31 17.06
C SER A 155 -23.63 29.83 16.97
N THR A 156 -24.74 30.54 16.76
CA THR A 156 -24.82 31.99 16.61
C THR A 156 -25.78 32.60 17.64
N GLY A 157 -25.89 33.93 17.63
CA GLY A 157 -26.68 34.72 18.55
C GLY A 157 -25.90 35.17 19.81
N PRO A 158 -26.49 36.05 20.63
CA PRO A 158 -25.81 36.68 21.77
C PRO A 158 -25.23 35.68 22.78
N ASN A 159 -25.86 34.50 22.89
CA ASN A 159 -25.49 33.44 23.83
C ASN A 159 -25.03 32.14 23.14
N LYS A 160 -24.70 32.17 21.84
CA LYS A 160 -24.41 30.96 21.03
C LYS A 160 -25.53 29.88 21.16
N ASN A 161 -26.79 30.30 21.20
CA ASN A 161 -27.94 29.43 21.45
C ASN A 161 -28.76 29.10 20.19
N ILE A 162 -28.39 29.63 19.03
CA ILE A 162 -29.05 29.34 17.75
C ILE A 162 -28.09 28.53 16.90
N LYS A 163 -28.46 27.30 16.55
CA LYS A 163 -27.67 26.45 15.65
C LYS A 163 -28.11 26.62 14.21
N ILE A 164 -27.18 26.99 13.34
CA ILE A 164 -27.36 27.12 11.91
C ILE A 164 -26.56 26.03 11.20
N VAL A 165 -27.24 25.24 10.36
CA VAL A 165 -26.62 24.33 9.42
C VAL A 165 -26.24 25.12 8.19
N LYS A 166 -24.97 25.10 7.79
CA LYS A 166 -24.47 25.90 6.68
C LYS A 166 -23.55 25.08 5.79
N ARG A 167 -23.60 25.35 4.48
CA ARG A 167 -22.60 24.88 3.51
C ARG A 167 -21.30 25.66 3.69
N GLU A 168 -20.24 24.96 4.02
CA GLU A 168 -18.92 25.53 4.18
C GLU A 168 -17.89 24.51 3.71
N ALA A 169 -17.03 24.91 2.78
CA ALA A 169 -15.91 24.06 2.39
C ALA A 169 -15.03 23.89 3.62
N LYS A 170 -14.96 22.67 4.17
CA LYS A 170 -14.03 22.36 5.25
C LYS A 170 -12.64 22.64 4.69
N SER A 171 -11.95 23.67 5.18
CA SER A 171 -10.52 23.82 4.92
C SER A 171 -9.88 22.53 5.42
N ALA A 172 -9.17 21.83 4.55
CA ALA A 172 -8.37 20.68 4.95
C ALA A 172 -7.51 21.10 6.16
N GLU A 173 -7.47 20.23 7.18
CA GLU A 173 -6.64 20.34 8.39
C GLU A 173 -7.26 21.06 9.60
N PHE A 174 -8.29 20.47 10.21
CA PHE A 174 -8.32 20.37 11.69
C PHE A 174 -7.56 19.10 12.08
N ASP A 175 -6.25 19.09 11.79
CA ASP A 175 -5.36 17.98 12.13
C ASP A 175 -4.85 18.16 13.57
N GLU A 176 -4.58 17.05 14.25
CA GLU A 176 -4.03 17.01 15.61
C GLU A 176 -2.79 17.91 15.72
N GLU A 177 -1.97 17.96 14.67
CA GLU A 177 -0.78 18.80 14.58
C GLU A 177 -1.07 20.31 14.62
N ALA A 178 -2.19 20.77 14.04
CA ALA A 178 -2.59 22.18 14.08
C ALA A 178 -3.02 22.60 15.50
N VAL A 179 -3.71 21.71 16.21
CA VAL A 179 -4.10 21.92 17.61
C VAL A 179 -2.87 21.91 18.52
N LEU A 180 -1.93 20.99 18.32
CA LEU A 180 -0.69 20.93 19.11
C LEU A 180 0.20 22.16 18.88
N LYS A 181 0.12 22.81 17.71
CA LYS A 181 0.82 24.07 17.42
C LYS A 181 0.17 25.30 18.05
N SER A 182 -1.14 25.27 18.35
CA SER A 182 -1.87 26.40 18.94
C SER A 182 -1.79 26.45 20.47
N VAL A 183 -1.38 25.34 21.10
CA VAL A 183 -1.22 25.20 22.55
C VAL A 183 0.26 25.37 22.94
N PRO A 184 0.59 25.91 24.13
CA PRO A 184 1.97 25.96 24.62
C PRO A 184 2.67 24.58 24.55
N PRO A 185 3.94 24.50 24.09
CA PRO A 185 4.65 23.22 23.92
C PRO A 185 4.72 22.35 25.19
N SER A 186 4.69 22.97 26.37
CA SER A 186 4.68 22.27 27.66
C SER A 186 3.37 21.51 27.94
N LEU A 187 2.26 21.92 27.31
CA LEU A 187 0.93 21.34 27.51
C LEU A 187 0.55 20.37 26.37
N ALA A 188 1.26 20.39 25.24
CA ALA A 188 1.00 19.52 24.09
C ALA A 188 0.94 18.01 24.45
N PRO A 189 1.86 17.44 25.26
CA PRO A 189 1.76 16.04 25.67
C PRO A 189 0.50 15.72 26.48
N ASN A 190 0.04 16.66 27.31
CA ASN A 190 -1.17 16.51 28.12
C ASN A 190 -2.42 16.56 27.24
N ILE A 191 -2.45 17.44 26.23
CA ILE A 191 -3.56 17.50 25.26
C ILE A 191 -3.64 16.20 24.46
N SER A 192 -2.53 15.69 23.91
CA SER A 192 -2.52 14.40 23.21
C SER A 192 -2.97 13.24 24.10
N LEU A 193 -2.54 13.24 25.38
CA LEU A 193 -2.99 12.25 26.35
C LEU A 193 -4.51 12.35 26.58
N LEU A 194 -5.03 13.56 26.78
CA LEU A 194 -6.46 13.81 26.95
C LEU A 194 -7.23 13.33 25.71
N CYS A 195 -6.78 13.61 24.49
CA CYS A 195 -7.40 13.13 23.26
C CYS A 195 -7.56 11.61 23.26
N ARG A 196 -6.51 10.87 23.64
CA ARG A 196 -6.58 9.40 23.76
C ARG A 196 -7.55 8.97 24.85
N GLU A 197 -7.50 9.62 26.01
CA GLU A 197 -8.38 9.31 27.15
C GLU A 197 -9.85 9.61 26.86
N LEU A 198 -10.16 10.63 26.06
CA LEU A 198 -11.51 10.93 25.59
C LEU A 198 -12.06 9.79 24.72
N VAL A 199 -11.24 9.26 23.79
CA VAL A 199 -11.62 8.09 22.99
C VAL A 199 -11.81 6.86 23.88
N ASP A 200 -10.90 6.64 24.83
CA ASP A 200 -10.95 5.49 25.74
C ASP A 200 -12.14 5.53 26.70
N LEU A 201 -12.55 6.71 27.16
CA LEU A 201 -13.72 6.89 28.01
C LEU A 201 -15.02 6.80 27.21
N LEU A 202 -15.12 7.53 26.10
CA LEU A 202 -16.39 7.60 25.36
C LEU A 202 -16.74 6.26 24.71
N LYS A 203 -15.76 5.45 24.29
CA LYS A 203 -16.05 4.11 23.74
C LYS A 203 -16.70 3.14 24.74
N THR A 204 -16.62 3.41 26.05
CA THR A 204 -17.29 2.58 27.08
C THR A 204 -18.74 3.02 27.33
N THR A 205 -19.14 4.16 26.78
CA THR A 205 -20.50 4.70 26.91
C THR A 205 -21.37 4.28 25.72
N ASP A 206 -22.68 4.15 25.94
CA ASP A 206 -23.62 3.80 24.88
C ASP A 206 -23.59 4.85 23.75
N LYS A 207 -23.51 4.40 22.50
CA LYS A 207 -23.36 5.24 21.30
C LYS A 207 -22.22 6.28 21.36
N CYS A 208 -21.25 6.10 22.25
CA CYS A 208 -20.19 7.06 22.55
C CYS A 208 -20.66 8.42 23.08
N GLN A 209 -21.84 8.46 23.71
CA GLN A 209 -22.49 9.68 24.17
C GLN A 209 -22.43 9.81 25.69
N LEU A 210 -22.00 10.98 26.16
CA LEU A 210 -21.96 11.31 27.57
C LEU A 210 -22.52 12.71 27.82
N LEU A 211 -23.40 12.86 28.82
CA LEU A 211 -23.85 14.19 29.23
C LEU A 211 -22.66 15.02 29.69
N LEU A 212 -22.55 16.26 29.17
CA LEU A 212 -21.43 17.15 29.48
C LEU A 212 -21.30 17.41 30.99
N SER A 213 -22.43 17.51 31.69
CA SER A 213 -22.49 17.66 33.16
C SER A 213 -21.97 16.44 33.92
N LYS A 214 -21.98 15.25 33.31
CA LYS A 214 -21.48 14.00 33.88
C LYS A 214 -20.05 13.65 33.46
N PHE A 215 -19.41 14.49 32.64
CA PHE A 215 -18.06 14.23 32.13
C PHE A 215 -17.03 14.07 33.26
N ILE A 216 -16.92 15.08 34.15
CA ILE A 216 -15.91 15.06 35.23
C ILE A 216 -16.10 13.86 36.18
N PRO A 217 -17.32 13.55 36.65
CA PRO A 217 -17.56 12.32 37.43
C PRO A 217 -17.17 11.04 36.70
N ALA A 218 -17.55 10.89 35.42
CA ALA A 218 -17.26 9.69 34.64
C ALA A 218 -15.76 9.52 34.39
N TYR A 219 -15.05 10.61 34.07
CA TYR A 219 -13.61 10.62 33.90
C TYR A 219 -12.89 10.19 35.19
N HIS A 220 -13.32 10.72 36.34
CA HIS A 220 -12.78 10.33 37.64
C HIS A 220 -13.01 8.85 37.96
N HIS A 221 -14.20 8.34 37.66
CA HIS A 221 -14.52 6.92 37.86
C HIS A 221 -13.66 6.00 36.97
N HIS A 222 -13.45 6.37 35.70
CA HIS A 222 -12.74 5.54 34.73
C HIS A 222 -11.21 5.55 34.91
N PHE A 223 -10.61 6.71 35.22
CA PHE A 223 -9.15 6.87 35.31
C PHE A 223 -8.62 6.98 36.75
N GLY A 224 -9.50 7.06 37.75
CA GLY A 224 -9.10 7.22 39.15
C GLY A 224 -8.51 8.59 39.50
N ARG A 225 -8.69 9.61 38.63
CA ARG A 225 -8.17 10.96 38.81
C ARG A 225 -9.13 12.02 38.26
N GLN A 226 -9.13 13.22 38.85
CA GLN A 226 -9.97 14.30 38.35
C GLN A 226 -9.38 14.91 37.07
N CYS A 227 -10.25 15.28 36.12
CA CYS A 227 -9.87 16.08 34.96
C CYS A 227 -9.93 17.56 35.35
N HIS A 228 -8.79 18.16 35.70
CA HIS A 228 -8.72 19.58 35.96
C HIS A 228 -8.54 20.33 34.65
N VAL A 229 -9.55 21.12 34.26
CA VAL A 229 -9.55 21.87 32.99
C VAL A 229 -8.34 22.82 32.88
N ALA A 230 -7.87 23.35 34.01
CA ALA A 230 -6.73 24.25 34.09
C ALA A 230 -5.39 23.58 33.71
N ASP A 231 -5.26 22.26 33.88
CA ASP A 231 -4.05 21.50 33.52
C ASP A 231 -3.78 21.49 32.01
N TYR A 232 -4.78 21.88 31.23
CA TYR A 232 -4.76 21.98 29.78
C TYR A 232 -4.72 23.42 29.27
N GLY A 233 -4.70 24.42 30.17
CA GLY A 233 -4.68 25.85 29.82
C GLY A 233 -6.06 26.46 29.56
N TYR A 234 -7.14 25.80 29.96
CA TYR A 234 -8.52 26.28 29.78
C TYR A 234 -9.22 26.51 31.12
N THR A 235 -10.25 27.36 31.14
CA THR A 235 -11.03 27.64 32.36
C THR A 235 -12.43 27.03 32.32
N LYS A 236 -12.95 26.72 31.13
CA LYS A 236 -14.25 26.09 30.93
C LYS A 236 -14.08 24.82 30.12
N LEU A 237 -14.82 23.79 30.51
CA LEU A 237 -14.80 22.48 29.86
C LEU A 237 -15.22 22.56 28.38
N ILE A 238 -16.17 23.45 28.06
CA ILE A 238 -16.63 23.69 26.69
C ILE A 238 -15.47 24.23 25.82
N ASP A 239 -14.72 25.21 26.34
CA ASP A 239 -13.61 25.82 25.60
C ASP A 239 -12.49 24.80 25.33
N LEU A 240 -12.22 23.91 26.30
CA LEU A 240 -11.28 22.79 26.12
C LEU A 240 -11.73 21.86 25.00
N PHE A 241 -13.01 21.46 24.98
CA PHE A 241 -13.53 20.56 23.95
C PHE A 241 -13.69 21.23 22.58
N GLU A 242 -13.98 22.54 22.52
CA GLU A 242 -13.91 23.31 21.27
C GLU A 242 -12.48 23.27 20.69
N ALA A 243 -11.44 23.30 21.54
CA ALA A 243 -10.05 23.19 21.10
C ALA A 243 -9.65 21.79 20.60
N VAL A 244 -10.24 20.72 21.14
CA VAL A 244 -10.04 19.33 20.67
C VAL A 244 -11.19 18.82 19.80
N SER A 245 -11.80 19.72 19.04
CA SER A 245 -12.95 19.46 18.15
C SER A 245 -12.67 18.48 17.00
N HIS A 246 -11.40 18.10 16.77
CA HIS A 246 -11.03 17.01 15.87
C HIS A 246 -11.33 15.62 16.46
N VAL A 247 -11.38 15.48 17.80
CA VAL A 247 -11.65 14.21 18.51
C VAL A 247 -13.08 14.13 19.02
N VAL A 248 -13.60 15.23 19.57
CA VAL A 248 -14.92 15.27 20.20
C VAL A 248 -15.83 16.32 19.59
N GLN A 249 -17.13 16.05 19.62
CA GLN A 249 -18.20 16.95 19.19
C GLN A 249 -19.15 17.17 20.36
N ILE A 250 -19.57 18.44 20.56
CA ILE A 250 -20.62 18.79 21.51
C ILE A 250 -21.94 18.96 20.75
N MET A 251 -22.98 18.25 21.19
CA MET A 251 -24.33 18.31 20.64
C MET A 251 -25.33 18.78 21.70
N GLY A 252 -26.52 19.18 21.28
CA GLY A 252 -27.58 19.67 22.16
C GLY A 252 -27.30 21.05 22.76
N ASP A 253 -28.25 21.54 23.55
CA ASP A 253 -28.26 22.92 24.06
C ASP A 253 -28.45 22.97 25.58
N GLY A 254 -28.04 24.09 26.19
CA GLY A 254 -28.17 24.33 27.64
C GLY A 254 -27.58 23.21 28.50
N THR A 255 -28.38 22.70 29.44
CA THR A 255 -28.01 21.62 30.37
C THR A 255 -28.05 20.23 29.76
N ARG A 256 -28.59 20.08 28.54
CA ARG A 256 -28.73 18.81 27.82
C ARG A 256 -27.59 18.58 26.83
N LYS A 257 -26.49 19.33 26.94
CA LYS A 257 -25.32 19.14 26.10
C LYS A 257 -24.74 17.74 26.29
N VAL A 258 -24.48 17.06 25.19
CA VAL A 258 -23.87 15.73 25.13
C VAL A 258 -22.54 15.85 24.40
N ILE A 259 -21.50 15.25 24.94
CA ILE A 259 -20.22 15.04 24.25
C ILE A 259 -20.24 13.67 23.56
N THR A 260 -19.81 13.64 22.31
CA THR A 260 -19.60 12.43 21.52
C THR A 260 -18.26 12.48 20.78
N LEU A 261 -17.82 11.36 20.22
CA LEU A 261 -16.69 11.33 19.30
C LEU A 261 -17.08 11.91 17.94
N THR A 262 -16.14 12.60 17.29
CA THR A 262 -16.34 13.07 15.91
C THR A 262 -16.48 11.91 14.94
N HIS A 263 -17.08 12.17 13.77
CA HIS A 263 -17.14 11.21 12.65
C HIS A 263 -15.75 10.63 12.34
N GLN A 264 -14.73 11.48 12.27
CA GLN A 264 -13.35 11.04 12.00
C GLN A 264 -12.80 10.10 13.09
N ALA A 265 -13.03 10.40 14.37
CA ALA A 265 -12.58 9.54 15.47
C ALA A 265 -13.34 8.20 15.49
N GLN A 266 -14.64 8.22 15.23
CA GLN A 266 -15.47 7.02 15.11
C GLN A 266 -15.02 6.13 13.94
N MET A 267 -14.74 6.72 12.78
CA MET A 267 -14.26 5.99 11.60
C MET A 267 -12.87 5.39 11.84
N ARG A 268 -11.94 6.11 12.48
CA ARG A 268 -10.64 5.54 12.90
C ARG A 268 -10.82 4.32 13.80
N ARG A 269 -11.77 4.38 14.74
CA ARG A 269 -12.09 3.24 15.62
C ARG A 269 -12.67 2.07 14.83
N PHE A 270 -13.67 2.32 13.98
CA PHE A 270 -14.25 1.30 13.11
C PHE A 270 -13.20 0.63 12.24
N THR A 271 -12.35 1.40 11.55
CA THR A 271 -11.28 0.85 10.71
C THR A 271 -10.30 -0.01 11.52
N SER A 272 -9.94 0.40 12.73
CA SER A 272 -9.09 -0.40 13.63
C SER A 272 -9.73 -1.74 14.00
N ASP A 273 -11.01 -1.73 14.37
CA ASP A 273 -11.73 -2.95 14.75
C ASP A 273 -12.00 -3.86 13.53
N LEU A 274 -12.34 -3.27 12.38
CA LEU A 274 -12.44 -3.97 11.09
C LEU A 274 -11.14 -4.70 10.74
N LEU A 275 -9.99 -4.01 10.81
CA LEU A 275 -8.68 -4.63 10.55
C LEU A 275 -8.35 -5.72 11.58
N ARG A 276 -8.74 -5.55 12.85
CA ARG A 276 -8.56 -6.59 13.88
C ARG A 276 -9.33 -7.85 13.50
N ILE A 277 -10.57 -7.72 13.06
CA ILE A 277 -11.42 -8.84 12.65
C ILE A 277 -10.85 -9.51 11.40
N LEU A 278 -10.51 -8.73 10.36
CA LEU A 278 -9.93 -9.26 9.12
C LEU A 278 -8.62 -10.02 9.37
N LYS A 279 -7.75 -9.55 10.27
CA LYS A 279 -6.48 -10.23 10.60
C LYS A 279 -6.66 -11.63 11.19
N VAL A 280 -7.81 -11.93 11.79
CA VAL A 280 -8.13 -13.24 12.35
C VAL A 280 -8.70 -14.19 11.28
N GLN A 281 -9.21 -13.65 10.17
CA GLN A 281 -9.81 -14.44 9.11
C GLN A 281 -8.77 -15.07 8.17
N PRO A 282 -9.07 -16.26 7.59
CA PRO A 282 -8.22 -16.85 6.55
C PRO A 282 -8.11 -15.89 5.35
N ALA A 283 -6.92 -15.79 4.79
CA ALA A 283 -6.58 -14.86 3.70
C ALA A 283 -6.87 -13.36 3.98
N LYS A 284 -7.13 -12.99 5.24
CA LYS A 284 -7.49 -11.61 5.67
C LYS A 284 -8.72 -11.03 4.97
N GLN A 285 -9.73 -11.87 4.72
CA GLN A 285 -10.97 -11.50 4.05
C GLN A 285 -12.21 -12.05 4.75
N ILE A 286 -13.36 -11.40 4.57
CA ILE A 286 -14.66 -11.82 5.12
C ILE A 286 -15.80 -11.36 4.22
N THR A 287 -16.93 -12.06 4.24
CA THR A 287 -18.14 -11.60 3.55
C THR A 287 -18.86 -10.53 4.38
N PHE A 288 -19.64 -9.69 3.72
CA PHE A 288 -20.48 -8.69 4.37
C PHE A 288 -21.50 -9.32 5.35
N THR A 289 -22.04 -10.49 5.00
CA THR A 289 -23.03 -11.23 5.80
C THR A 289 -22.41 -11.91 7.03
N ASP A 290 -21.18 -12.41 6.92
CA ASP A 290 -20.50 -13.09 8.03
C ASP A 290 -19.83 -12.12 9.01
N PHE A 291 -19.61 -10.86 8.59
CA PHE A 291 -18.92 -9.85 9.39
C PHE A 291 -19.53 -9.64 10.79
N PRO A 292 -20.85 -9.46 10.98
CA PRO A 292 -21.44 -9.27 12.31
C PRO A 292 -21.15 -10.43 13.26
N GLY A 293 -21.20 -11.68 12.77
CA GLY A 293 -20.92 -12.87 13.58
C GLY A 293 -19.43 -13.00 13.94
N ALA A 294 -18.52 -12.61 13.04
CA ALA A 294 -17.10 -12.55 13.35
C ALA A 294 -16.76 -11.41 14.32
N PHE A 295 -17.41 -10.25 14.17
CA PHE A 295 -17.29 -9.13 15.08
C PHE A 295 -17.65 -9.54 16.50
N GLU A 296 -18.81 -10.18 16.70
CA GLU A 296 -19.27 -10.60 18.02
C GLU A 296 -18.30 -11.57 18.70
N LYS A 297 -17.73 -12.51 17.95
CA LYS A 297 -16.71 -13.45 18.46
C LYS A 297 -15.41 -12.78 18.88
N VAL A 298 -14.94 -11.77 18.14
CA VAL A 298 -13.65 -11.11 18.38
C VAL A 298 -13.77 -9.99 19.42
N MET A 299 -14.88 -9.25 19.40
CA MET A 299 -15.09 -8.05 20.21
C MET A 299 -15.92 -8.30 21.47
N ASN A 300 -16.50 -9.50 21.61
CA ASN A 300 -17.39 -9.89 22.71
C ASN A 300 -18.56 -8.90 22.90
N LYS A 301 -19.08 -8.36 21.80
CA LYS A 301 -20.18 -7.39 21.73
C LYS A 301 -20.89 -7.54 20.38
N PRO A 302 -22.23 -7.44 20.29
CA PRO A 302 -22.93 -7.44 19.00
C PRO A 302 -22.47 -6.27 18.13
N PHE A 303 -22.38 -6.50 16.82
CA PHE A 303 -22.06 -5.44 15.88
C PHE A 303 -23.27 -4.52 15.65
N ASN A 304 -23.08 -3.23 15.89
CA ASN A 304 -24.07 -2.20 15.61
C ASN A 304 -23.39 -1.00 14.92
N PRO A 305 -23.78 -0.64 13.68
CA PRO A 305 -23.22 0.52 12.99
C PRO A 305 -23.39 1.84 13.75
N VAL A 306 -24.50 1.98 14.50
CA VAL A 306 -24.83 3.21 15.24
C VAL A 306 -23.81 3.50 16.33
N ASP A 307 -23.14 2.48 16.87
CA ASP A 307 -22.07 2.67 17.86
C ASP A 307 -20.89 3.47 17.28
N TYR A 308 -20.71 3.41 15.95
CA TYR A 308 -19.69 4.12 15.19
C TYR A 308 -20.23 5.39 14.50
N GLY A 309 -21.44 5.84 14.86
CA GLY A 309 -21.97 7.12 14.40
C GLY A 309 -22.65 7.12 13.03
N LEU A 310 -22.82 5.97 12.37
CA LEU A 310 -23.57 5.84 11.10
C LEU A 310 -24.71 4.83 11.22
N CYS A 311 -25.70 4.94 10.35
CA CYS A 311 -26.93 4.14 10.44
C CYS A 311 -26.77 2.73 9.85
N THR A 312 -25.88 2.54 8.88
CA THR A 312 -25.75 1.26 8.17
C THR A 312 -24.30 0.78 8.08
N PHE A 313 -24.10 -0.54 7.99
CA PHE A 313 -22.78 -1.12 7.77
C PHE A 313 -22.18 -0.69 6.42
N GLN A 314 -23.03 -0.54 5.40
CA GLN A 314 -22.62 -0.08 4.09
C GLN A 314 -22.01 1.34 4.15
N ASP A 315 -22.64 2.26 4.89
CA ASP A 315 -22.09 3.62 5.05
C ASP A 315 -20.73 3.59 5.76
N LEU A 316 -20.55 2.72 6.77
CA LEU A 316 -19.26 2.58 7.45
C LEU A 316 -18.17 2.09 6.51
N LEU A 317 -18.49 1.14 5.62
CA LEU A 317 -17.53 0.62 4.64
C LEU A 317 -17.16 1.65 3.57
N GLU A 318 -18.13 2.42 3.07
CA GLU A 318 -17.91 3.48 2.08
C GLU A 318 -17.00 4.61 2.60
N GLU A 319 -16.99 4.83 3.92
CA GLU A 319 -16.12 5.81 4.58
C GLU A 319 -14.70 5.28 4.89
N VAL A 320 -14.42 3.99 4.67
CA VAL A 320 -13.07 3.44 4.84
C VAL A 320 -12.25 3.63 3.54
N PRO A 321 -11.04 4.19 3.61
CA PRO A 321 -10.17 4.34 2.45
C PRO A 321 -9.84 3.01 1.75
N GLU A 322 -9.92 2.98 0.41
CA GLU A 322 -9.67 1.80 -0.43
C GLU A 322 -8.25 1.22 -0.26
N ASN A 323 -7.27 2.04 0.12
CA ASN A 323 -5.91 1.59 0.40
C ASN A 323 -5.77 0.80 1.72
N ILE A 324 -6.82 0.77 2.55
CA ILE A 324 -6.86 0.03 3.81
C ILE A 324 -7.69 -1.25 3.65
N VAL A 325 -8.81 -1.18 2.94
CA VAL A 325 -9.74 -2.29 2.71
C VAL A 325 -10.26 -2.23 1.27
N VAL A 326 -10.24 -3.37 0.58
CA VAL A 326 -10.86 -3.54 -0.73
C VAL A 326 -12.21 -4.23 -0.56
N ILE A 327 -13.23 -3.67 -1.22
CA ILE A 327 -14.58 -4.25 -1.28
C ILE A 327 -14.78 -4.78 -2.69
N SER A 328 -14.98 -6.09 -2.82
CA SER A 328 -15.24 -6.75 -4.10
C SER A 328 -16.68 -7.27 -4.12
N GLN A 329 -17.41 -6.96 -5.19
CA GLN A 329 -18.75 -7.48 -5.43
C GLN A 329 -18.65 -8.69 -6.37
N SER A 330 -18.97 -9.87 -5.86
CA SER A 330 -19.27 -11.07 -6.66
C SER A 330 -20.78 -11.21 -6.80
N GLU A 331 -21.25 -11.97 -7.80
CA GLU A 331 -22.65 -12.05 -8.25
C GLU A 331 -23.71 -12.14 -7.12
N ASP A 332 -23.39 -12.77 -5.97
CA ASP A 332 -24.27 -12.84 -4.80
C ASP A 332 -23.64 -12.37 -3.46
N ASN A 333 -22.38 -11.95 -3.42
CA ASN A 333 -21.68 -11.66 -2.15
C ASN A 333 -20.71 -10.48 -2.24
N VAL A 334 -20.80 -9.60 -1.25
CA VAL A 334 -19.83 -8.52 -1.02
C VAL A 334 -18.71 -9.06 -0.13
N VAL A 335 -17.47 -9.08 -0.63
CA VAL A 335 -16.28 -9.53 0.09
C VAL A 335 -15.44 -8.32 0.50
N ILE A 336 -15.02 -8.30 1.75
CA ILE A 336 -14.22 -7.27 2.39
C ILE A 336 -12.85 -7.86 2.68
N ALA A 337 -11.78 -7.30 2.12
CA ALA A 337 -10.43 -7.85 2.25
C ALA A 337 -9.38 -6.76 2.52
N VAL A 338 -8.31 -7.11 3.24
CA VAL A 338 -7.13 -6.24 3.30
C VAL A 338 -6.42 -6.28 1.94
N PRO A 339 -6.13 -5.12 1.29
CA PRO A 339 -5.46 -5.10 0.00
C PRO A 339 -4.15 -5.87 0.07
N LYS A 340 -3.94 -6.80 -0.88
CA LYS A 340 -2.61 -7.34 -1.13
C LYS A 340 -1.83 -6.24 -1.86
N ARG A 341 -0.81 -5.68 -1.22
CA ARG A 341 0.04 -4.65 -1.84
C ARG A 341 0.74 -5.28 -3.05
N GLU A 342 0.32 -4.88 -4.25
CA GLU A 342 1.06 -5.20 -5.47
C GLU A 342 2.33 -4.37 -5.55
N GLN A 343 3.44 -4.99 -5.97
CA GLN A 343 4.71 -4.29 -6.12
C GLN A 343 4.65 -3.30 -7.28
N THR A 344 5.15 -2.09 -7.06
CA THR A 344 5.38 -1.10 -8.11
C THR A 344 6.46 -1.57 -9.09
N ALA A 345 6.47 -1.06 -10.33
CA ALA A 345 7.49 -1.41 -11.32
C ALA A 345 8.93 -1.18 -10.84
N LYS A 346 9.16 -0.16 -10.00
CA LYS A 346 10.48 0.11 -9.37
C LYS A 346 10.84 -0.95 -8.34
N GLU A 347 9.89 -1.36 -7.51
CA GLU A 347 10.06 -2.44 -6.52
C GLU A 347 10.31 -3.79 -7.21
N ILE A 348 9.64 -4.07 -8.33
CA ILE A 348 9.91 -5.27 -9.15
C ILE A 348 11.34 -5.27 -9.67
N MET A 349 11.82 -4.15 -10.24
CA MET A 349 13.21 -4.05 -10.71
C MET A 349 14.21 -4.25 -9.57
N ARG A 350 13.95 -3.66 -8.40
CA ARG A 350 14.78 -3.88 -7.20
C ARG A 350 14.75 -5.32 -6.73
N THR A 351 13.61 -6.01 -6.81
CA THR A 351 13.48 -7.42 -6.43
C THR A 351 14.32 -8.31 -7.35
N LYS A 352 14.32 -8.02 -8.66
CA LYS A 352 15.21 -8.70 -9.62
C LYS A 352 16.70 -8.45 -9.30
N GLN A 353 17.06 -7.22 -8.95
CA GLN A 353 18.41 -6.88 -8.51
C GLN A 353 18.79 -7.61 -7.21
N PHE A 354 17.88 -7.65 -6.24
CA PHE A 354 18.05 -8.39 -4.99
C PHE A 354 18.27 -9.88 -5.24
N ALA A 355 17.57 -10.48 -6.20
CA ALA A 355 17.81 -11.87 -6.59
C ALA A 355 19.27 -12.13 -6.98
N MET A 356 19.88 -11.23 -7.75
CA MET A 356 21.29 -11.30 -8.14
C MET A 356 22.23 -11.10 -6.94
N GLU A 357 21.90 -10.18 -6.05
CA GLU A 357 22.65 -9.92 -4.82
C GLU A 357 22.63 -11.12 -3.85
N VAL A 358 21.51 -11.84 -3.78
CA VAL A 358 21.40 -13.07 -3.00
C VAL A 358 22.32 -14.15 -3.54
N ILE A 359 22.38 -14.33 -4.87
CA ILE A 359 23.33 -15.24 -5.51
C ILE A 359 24.76 -14.85 -5.14
N ASP A 360 25.08 -13.56 -5.19
CA ASP A 360 26.43 -13.06 -4.93
C ASP A 360 26.86 -13.18 -3.45
N ILE A 361 25.93 -13.08 -2.50
CA ILE A 361 26.23 -13.38 -1.09
C ILE A 361 26.40 -14.88 -0.88
N LEU A 362 25.44 -15.69 -1.38
CA LEU A 362 25.40 -17.11 -1.08
C LEU A 362 26.50 -17.90 -1.78
N ARG A 363 27.01 -17.45 -2.94
CA ARG A 363 28.14 -18.11 -3.63
C ARG A 363 29.44 -18.16 -2.80
N HIS A 364 29.60 -17.25 -1.84
CA HIS A 364 30.74 -17.22 -0.93
C HIS A 364 30.52 -18.06 0.34
N SER A 365 29.29 -18.55 0.54
CA SER A 365 28.92 -19.36 1.69
C SER A 365 29.07 -20.86 1.37
N PRO A 366 29.58 -21.69 2.30
CA PRO A 366 29.68 -23.13 2.09
C PRO A 366 28.35 -23.73 1.67
N ASN A 367 28.35 -24.56 0.63
CA ASN A 367 27.14 -25.20 0.06
C ASN A 367 26.04 -24.22 -0.39
N CYS A 368 26.37 -22.96 -0.69
CA CYS A 368 25.43 -21.94 -1.10
C CYS A 368 24.26 -21.73 -0.11
N THR A 369 24.52 -21.92 1.19
CA THR A 369 23.50 -21.86 2.25
C THR A 369 23.98 -21.04 3.44
N MET A 370 23.04 -20.41 4.14
CA MET A 370 23.27 -19.76 5.43
C MET A 370 22.02 -19.76 6.30
N LEU A 371 22.18 -19.46 7.59
CA LEU A 371 21.05 -19.28 8.50
C LEU A 371 20.26 -18.02 8.13
N PHE A 372 18.93 -18.10 8.22
CA PHE A 372 18.02 -17.00 7.89
C PHE A 372 18.31 -15.74 8.71
N ASN A 373 18.63 -15.89 9.99
CA ASN A 373 18.97 -14.78 10.89
C ASN A 373 20.36 -14.16 10.61
N LYS A 374 21.23 -14.84 9.85
CA LYS A 374 22.56 -14.34 9.45
C LYS A 374 22.54 -13.60 8.13
N PHE A 375 21.47 -13.72 7.34
CA PHE A 375 21.37 -13.10 6.02
C PHE A 375 21.47 -11.58 6.07
N VAL A 376 20.65 -10.90 6.88
CA VAL A 376 20.67 -9.42 6.95
C VAL A 376 22.02 -8.86 7.42
N PRO A 377 22.67 -9.42 8.47
CA PRO A 377 24.03 -9.05 8.82
C PRO A 377 25.03 -9.25 7.69
N ALA A 378 24.98 -10.40 6.99
CA ALA A 378 25.88 -10.70 5.88
C ALA A 378 25.67 -9.73 4.71
N TYR A 379 24.41 -9.42 4.37
CA TYR A 379 24.06 -8.47 3.31
C TYR A 379 24.62 -7.08 3.60
N HIS A 380 24.46 -6.60 4.85
CA HIS A 380 25.00 -5.29 5.25
C HIS A 380 26.52 -5.25 5.19
N HIS A 381 27.18 -6.34 5.61
CA HIS A 381 28.64 -6.45 5.53
C HIS A 381 29.14 -6.48 4.08
N HIS A 382 28.45 -7.21 3.20
CA HIS A 382 28.87 -7.41 1.81
C HIS A 382 28.68 -6.17 0.94
N PHE A 383 27.52 -5.49 1.05
CA PHE A 383 27.18 -4.35 0.17
C PHE A 383 27.35 -2.98 0.83
N GLY A 384 27.63 -2.91 2.13
CA GLY A 384 27.82 -1.65 2.85
C GLY A 384 26.54 -0.83 3.04
N HIS A 385 25.36 -1.42 2.81
CA HIS A 385 24.07 -0.80 3.09
C HIS A 385 23.04 -1.81 3.64
N GLN A 386 22.01 -1.30 4.30
CA GLN A 386 20.99 -2.12 4.93
C GLN A 386 20.01 -2.70 3.89
N CYS A 387 19.67 -3.99 4.02
CA CYS A 387 18.57 -4.62 3.28
C CYS A 387 17.23 -4.16 3.88
N ARG A 388 16.63 -3.10 3.32
CA ARG A 388 15.31 -2.61 3.74
C ARG A 388 14.20 -3.30 2.96
N VAL A 389 13.51 -4.23 3.59
CA VAL A 389 12.45 -5.04 2.98
C VAL A 389 11.34 -4.19 2.32
N SER A 390 11.02 -3.04 2.91
CA SER A 390 10.04 -2.08 2.36
C SER A 390 10.42 -1.50 1.00
N ASP A 391 11.71 -1.45 0.66
CA ASP A 391 12.20 -0.90 -0.61
C ASP A 391 11.85 -1.80 -1.81
N TYR A 392 11.38 -3.02 -1.52
CA TYR A 392 10.94 -4.03 -2.46
C TYR A 392 9.42 -4.25 -2.39
N GLY A 393 8.68 -3.47 -1.58
CA GLY A 393 7.22 -3.62 -1.45
C GLY A 393 6.75 -4.69 -0.47
N PHE A 394 7.63 -5.28 0.33
CA PHE A 394 7.30 -6.29 1.34
C PHE A 394 7.42 -5.76 2.76
N THR A 395 6.82 -6.46 3.72
CA THR A 395 6.94 -6.10 5.15
C THR A 395 7.81 -7.09 5.92
N LYS A 396 7.91 -8.33 5.45
CA LYS A 396 8.73 -9.38 6.06
C LYS A 396 9.75 -9.91 5.07
N LEU A 397 10.96 -10.20 5.56
CA LEU A 397 12.04 -10.73 4.73
C LEU A 397 11.67 -12.07 4.05
N ILE A 398 10.86 -12.89 4.72
CA ILE A 398 10.39 -14.16 4.15
C ILE A 398 9.53 -13.94 2.90
N GLU A 399 8.66 -12.92 2.89
CA GLU A 399 7.83 -12.56 1.73
C GLU A 399 8.71 -12.14 0.53
N LEU A 400 9.82 -11.45 0.81
CA LEU A 400 10.78 -11.05 -0.22
C LEU A 400 11.51 -12.25 -0.83
N PHE A 401 11.86 -13.27 -0.04
CA PHE A 401 12.46 -14.50 -0.57
C PHE A 401 11.45 -15.36 -1.32
N GLU A 402 10.21 -15.43 -0.85
CA GLU A 402 9.10 -16.11 -1.55
C GLU A 402 8.81 -15.47 -2.92
N ALA A 403 9.19 -14.21 -3.12
CA ALA A 403 9.08 -13.52 -4.41
C ALA A 403 10.17 -13.89 -5.44
N ILE A 404 11.20 -14.67 -5.06
CA ILE A 404 12.29 -15.14 -5.94
C ILE A 404 12.51 -16.67 -5.82
N PRO A 405 11.47 -17.49 -6.03
CA PRO A 405 11.51 -18.94 -5.77
C PRO A 405 12.44 -19.72 -6.72
N ASP A 406 12.76 -19.13 -7.87
CA ASP A 406 13.73 -19.66 -8.84
C ASP A 406 15.18 -19.52 -8.37
N VAL A 407 15.45 -18.58 -7.46
CA VAL A 407 16.79 -18.30 -6.92
C VAL A 407 17.00 -18.91 -5.55
N VAL A 408 16.01 -18.80 -4.65
CA VAL A 408 16.17 -19.13 -3.23
C VAL A 408 15.14 -20.17 -2.78
N LYS A 409 15.58 -21.11 -1.95
CA LYS A 409 14.73 -21.98 -1.15
C LYS A 409 14.96 -21.75 0.35
N ILE A 410 13.88 -21.68 1.10
CA ILE A 410 13.90 -21.58 2.57
C ILE A 410 13.60 -22.98 3.12
N GLN A 411 14.41 -23.46 4.05
CA GLN A 411 14.21 -24.75 4.71
C GLN A 411 14.08 -24.55 6.22
N GLU A 412 13.13 -25.23 6.84
CA GLU A 412 12.99 -25.28 8.30
C GLU A 412 13.83 -26.44 8.85
N LEU A 413 14.71 -26.14 9.80
CA LEU A 413 15.52 -27.09 10.54
C LEU A 413 14.78 -27.53 11.82
N ALA A 414 15.33 -28.54 12.50
CA ALA A 414 14.91 -28.88 13.86
C ALA A 414 15.00 -27.64 14.78
N GLU A 415 14.14 -27.56 15.78
CA GLU A 415 14.06 -26.45 16.75
C GLU A 415 13.53 -25.11 16.20
N GLY A 416 13.01 -25.07 14.96
CA GLY A 416 12.38 -23.88 14.39
C GLY A 416 13.35 -22.86 13.78
N GLU A 417 14.64 -23.21 13.66
CA GLU A 417 15.59 -22.44 12.87
C GLU A 417 15.30 -22.57 11.37
N ARG A 418 15.61 -21.53 10.60
CA ARG A 418 15.43 -21.52 9.14
C ARG A 418 16.75 -21.28 8.44
N THR A 419 16.97 -21.93 7.30
CA THR A 419 18.09 -21.65 6.40
C THR A 419 17.60 -21.06 5.09
N VAL A 420 18.45 -20.24 4.49
CA VAL A 420 18.28 -19.65 3.17
C VAL A 420 19.37 -20.27 2.30
N SER A 421 18.96 -20.99 1.25
CA SER A 421 19.90 -21.65 0.33
C SER A 421 19.51 -21.37 -1.11
N LEU A 422 20.49 -21.42 -2.01
CA LEU A 422 20.19 -21.34 -3.44
C LEU A 422 19.44 -22.59 -3.92
N THR A 423 18.64 -22.43 -4.97
CA THR A 423 18.01 -23.56 -5.65
C THR A 423 19.06 -24.50 -6.26
N LEU A 424 18.67 -25.73 -6.58
CA LEU A 424 19.58 -26.73 -7.16
C LEU A 424 20.26 -26.19 -8.43
N ASN A 425 19.47 -25.60 -9.33
CA ASN A 425 19.96 -25.05 -10.59
C ASN A 425 21.01 -23.94 -10.38
N GLN A 426 20.76 -23.01 -9.45
CA GLN A 426 21.73 -21.94 -9.17
C GLN A 426 22.99 -22.47 -8.47
N SER A 427 22.83 -23.43 -7.56
CA SER A 427 23.95 -24.08 -6.86
C SER A 427 24.86 -24.84 -7.84
N LEU A 428 24.29 -25.55 -8.82
CA LEU A 428 25.05 -26.25 -9.87
C LEU A 428 25.81 -25.27 -10.78
N LYS A 429 25.24 -24.11 -11.11
CA LYS A 429 25.94 -23.07 -11.88
C LYS A 429 27.15 -22.53 -11.13
N ILE A 430 27.02 -22.26 -9.83
CA ILE A 430 28.14 -21.81 -9.00
C ILE A 430 29.20 -22.89 -8.90
N LEU A 431 28.81 -24.13 -8.64
CA LEU A 431 29.74 -25.26 -8.59
C LEU A 431 30.49 -25.43 -9.92
N GLY A 432 29.78 -25.41 -11.05
CA GLY A 432 30.38 -25.54 -12.38
C GLY A 432 31.45 -24.48 -12.63
N ASN A 433 31.16 -23.22 -12.28
CA ASN A 433 32.14 -22.13 -12.35
C ASN A 433 33.34 -22.32 -11.41
N GLN A 434 33.10 -22.77 -10.18
CA GLN A 434 34.18 -23.06 -9.24
C GLN A 434 35.09 -24.16 -9.78
N VAL A 435 34.53 -25.29 -10.22
CA VAL A 435 35.33 -26.39 -10.80
C VAL A 435 36.06 -25.91 -12.04
N ALA A 436 35.42 -25.21 -12.97
CA ALA A 436 36.09 -24.65 -14.16
C ALA A 436 37.24 -23.69 -13.78
N SER A 437 37.10 -22.91 -12.70
CA SER A 437 38.17 -22.03 -12.21
C SER A 437 39.35 -22.83 -11.61
N LEU A 438 39.09 -23.93 -10.90
CA LEU A 438 40.14 -24.82 -10.40
C LEU A 438 40.98 -25.38 -11.55
N MET A 439 40.32 -25.69 -12.65
CA MET A 439 40.94 -26.23 -13.86
C MET A 439 41.83 -25.20 -14.54
N LYS A 440 41.36 -23.96 -14.72
CA LYS A 440 42.15 -22.86 -15.30
C LYS A 440 43.40 -22.53 -14.47
N ASN A 441 43.38 -22.81 -13.18
CA ASN A 441 44.51 -22.62 -12.28
C ASN A 441 45.45 -23.84 -12.23
N SER A 442 45.11 -24.96 -12.88
CA SER A 442 45.96 -26.15 -12.95
C SER A 442 46.91 -26.08 -14.14
N ALA A 443 48.14 -26.59 -13.99
CA ALA A 443 49.19 -26.49 -15.02
C ALA A 443 48.83 -27.22 -16.33
N THR A 444 47.88 -28.16 -16.29
CA THR A 444 47.48 -29.00 -17.41
C THR A 444 46.07 -28.71 -17.91
N ASN A 445 45.36 -27.72 -17.34
CA ASN A 445 43.93 -27.48 -17.57
C ASN A 445 43.06 -28.75 -17.42
N SER A 446 43.54 -29.70 -16.62
CA SER A 446 42.91 -30.99 -16.35
C SER A 446 43.07 -31.37 -14.87
N ILE A 447 42.12 -32.15 -14.34
CA ILE A 447 42.16 -32.68 -12.97
C ILE A 447 41.65 -34.14 -12.99
N PRO A 448 42.36 -35.11 -12.40
CA PRO A 448 41.82 -36.46 -12.20
C PRO A 448 40.52 -36.45 -11.39
N LEU A 449 39.50 -37.20 -11.84
CA LEU A 449 38.16 -37.18 -11.24
C LEU A 449 38.18 -37.60 -9.76
N ASP A 450 39.05 -38.54 -9.40
CA ASP A 450 39.29 -39.04 -8.05
C ASP A 450 39.97 -38.00 -7.13
N GLU A 451 40.80 -37.13 -7.67
CA GLU A 451 41.48 -36.05 -6.95
C GLU A 451 40.61 -34.79 -6.77
N LEU A 452 39.50 -34.66 -7.53
CA LEU A 452 38.62 -33.49 -7.50
C LEU A 452 38.16 -33.13 -6.07
N PRO A 453 37.65 -34.05 -5.22
CA PRO A 453 37.20 -33.70 -3.88
C PRO A 453 38.31 -33.12 -3.00
N ARG A 454 39.54 -33.62 -3.15
CA ARG A 454 40.71 -33.17 -2.38
C ARG A 454 41.16 -31.78 -2.84
N ILE A 455 41.21 -31.54 -4.15
CA ILE A 455 41.57 -30.24 -4.73
C ILE A 455 40.50 -29.20 -4.39
N TYR A 456 39.22 -29.57 -4.52
CA TYR A 456 38.10 -28.69 -4.18
C TYR A 456 38.14 -28.27 -2.69
N LEU A 457 38.37 -29.21 -1.77
CA LEU A 457 38.53 -28.90 -0.34
C LEU A 457 39.68 -27.93 -0.09
N LYS A 458 40.82 -28.12 -0.77
CA LYS A 458 42.00 -27.28 -0.60
C LYS A 458 41.77 -25.84 -1.06
N GLU A 459 41.13 -25.65 -2.21
CA GLU A 459 40.99 -24.33 -2.85
C GLU A 459 39.72 -23.60 -2.39
N CYS A 460 38.61 -24.30 -2.17
CA CYS A 460 37.35 -23.70 -1.73
C CYS A 460 37.18 -23.67 -0.20
N GLY A 461 37.99 -24.44 0.54
CA GLY A 461 37.97 -24.46 2.02
C GLY A 461 36.84 -25.29 2.66
N TYR A 462 36.06 -26.03 1.87
CA TYR A 462 35.00 -26.93 2.35
C TYR A 462 34.85 -28.16 1.44
N PRO A 463 34.36 -29.30 1.95
CA PRO A 463 34.30 -30.54 1.17
C PRO A 463 33.20 -30.50 0.11
N LEU A 464 33.48 -31.05 -1.07
CA LEU A 464 32.48 -31.31 -2.10
C LEU A 464 31.56 -32.45 -1.63
N LYS A 465 30.29 -32.13 -1.33
CA LYS A 465 29.27 -33.10 -0.89
C LYS A 465 28.26 -33.37 -2.00
N PRO A 466 28.28 -34.55 -2.65
CA PRO A 466 27.31 -34.89 -3.70
C PRO A 466 25.85 -34.74 -3.29
N GLN A 467 25.52 -35.01 -2.02
CA GLN A 467 24.16 -34.99 -1.49
C GLN A 467 23.51 -33.60 -1.55
N VAL A 468 24.31 -32.52 -1.49
CA VAL A 468 23.82 -31.14 -1.62
C VAL A 468 23.24 -30.88 -3.02
N TYR A 469 23.75 -31.61 -4.01
CA TYR A 469 23.37 -31.51 -5.42
C TYR A 469 22.46 -32.65 -5.86
N GLU A 470 21.86 -33.38 -4.91
CA GLU A 470 20.98 -34.53 -5.17
C GLU A 470 21.70 -35.61 -6.00
N CYS A 471 22.94 -35.93 -5.61
CA CYS A 471 23.80 -36.94 -6.21
C CYS A 471 24.36 -37.87 -5.12
N GLU A 472 24.64 -39.12 -5.48
CA GLU A 472 25.32 -40.08 -4.60
C GLU A 472 26.83 -40.05 -4.79
N THR A 473 27.28 -39.81 -6.02
CA THR A 473 28.70 -39.87 -6.41
C THR A 473 29.21 -38.55 -6.99
N VAL A 474 30.53 -38.35 -6.95
CA VAL A 474 31.20 -37.19 -7.58
C VAL A 474 31.06 -37.23 -9.11
N SER A 475 31.01 -38.42 -9.71
CA SER A 475 30.78 -38.59 -11.14
C SER A 475 29.43 -38.00 -11.57
N GLU A 476 28.35 -38.31 -10.85
CA GLU A 476 27.02 -37.75 -11.12
C GLU A 476 27.00 -36.22 -10.99
N VAL A 477 27.74 -35.67 -10.03
CA VAL A 477 27.86 -34.21 -9.89
C VAL A 477 28.51 -33.61 -11.13
N VAL A 478 29.62 -34.20 -11.60
CA VAL A 478 30.32 -33.75 -12.81
C VAL A 478 29.43 -33.87 -14.05
N ASP A 479 28.63 -34.93 -14.16
CA ASP A 479 27.65 -35.09 -15.24
C ASP A 479 26.58 -33.99 -15.23
N LYS A 480 26.14 -33.53 -14.04
CA LYS A 480 25.19 -32.41 -13.90
C LYS A 480 25.79 -31.04 -14.22
N ILE A 481 27.13 -30.89 -14.27
CA ILE A 481 27.83 -29.65 -14.64
C ILE A 481 28.57 -29.78 -15.98
N ASN A 482 28.10 -30.65 -16.86
CA ASN A 482 28.73 -30.94 -18.16
C ASN A 482 28.85 -29.73 -19.12
N ASP A 483 28.08 -28.67 -18.88
CA ASP A 483 28.20 -27.40 -19.59
C ASP A 483 29.50 -26.66 -19.26
N TYR A 484 30.13 -26.96 -18.12
CA TYR A 484 31.35 -26.31 -17.62
C TYR A 484 32.59 -27.20 -17.75
N VAL A 485 32.44 -28.50 -17.54
CA VAL A 485 33.54 -29.46 -17.48
C VAL A 485 33.20 -30.78 -18.16
N GLN A 486 34.20 -31.46 -18.70
CA GLN A 486 34.04 -32.72 -19.43
C GLN A 486 34.89 -33.82 -18.82
N VAL A 487 34.36 -35.04 -18.73
CA VAL A 487 35.15 -36.23 -18.42
C VAL A 487 35.74 -36.83 -19.71
N VAL A 488 37.04 -37.10 -19.70
CA VAL A 488 37.82 -37.73 -20.76
C VAL A 488 38.50 -38.96 -20.18
N GLU A 489 38.18 -40.12 -20.72
CA GLU A 489 38.84 -41.38 -20.36
C GLU A 489 40.24 -41.44 -20.96
N THR A 490 41.25 -41.61 -20.12
CA THR A 490 42.64 -41.83 -20.54
C THR A 490 43.12 -43.21 -20.10
N GLY A 491 44.20 -43.72 -20.69
CA GLY A 491 44.81 -44.99 -20.25
C GLY A 491 45.27 -45.00 -18.78
N THR A 492 45.28 -43.84 -18.11
CA THR A 492 45.64 -43.65 -16.70
C THR A 492 44.45 -43.33 -15.79
N GLY A 493 43.22 -43.27 -16.32
CA GLY A 493 41.98 -42.96 -15.57
C GLY A 493 41.16 -41.81 -16.17
N ALA A 494 40.01 -41.53 -15.55
CA ALA A 494 39.09 -40.47 -15.96
C ALA A 494 39.63 -39.08 -15.56
N LEU A 495 39.88 -38.23 -16.55
CA LEU A 495 40.29 -36.84 -16.36
C LEU A 495 39.11 -35.91 -16.60
N ILE A 496 38.92 -34.95 -15.71
CA ILE A 496 38.09 -33.79 -15.98
C ILE A 496 38.93 -32.83 -16.85
N VAL A 497 38.30 -32.14 -17.80
CA VAL A 497 38.89 -31.10 -18.66
C VAL A 497 37.91 -29.94 -18.74
N SER A 498 38.41 -28.69 -18.71
CA SER A 498 37.53 -27.53 -18.87
C SER A 498 36.91 -27.54 -20.26
N VAL A 499 35.60 -27.32 -20.34
CA VAL A 499 34.95 -27.02 -21.61
C VAL A 499 35.34 -25.59 -21.99
N ASP A 500 35.92 -25.41 -23.18
CA ASP A 500 36.17 -24.08 -23.72
C ASP A 500 34.82 -23.47 -24.14
N SER A 501 34.24 -22.69 -23.23
CA SER A 501 32.97 -21.99 -23.43
C SER A 501 33.01 -21.04 -24.64
N ASP A 502 34.18 -20.49 -24.97
CA ASP A 502 34.36 -19.60 -26.12
C ASP A 502 34.37 -20.43 -27.43
N PHE A 503 34.98 -21.62 -27.40
CA PHE A 503 34.88 -22.57 -28.51
C PHE A 503 33.46 -23.06 -28.74
N LEU A 504 32.71 -23.48 -27.72
CA LEU A 504 31.35 -24.01 -27.91
C LEU A 504 30.35 -22.95 -28.37
N SER A 505 30.42 -21.74 -27.82
CA SER A 505 29.57 -20.62 -28.26
C SER A 505 29.86 -20.25 -29.71
N THR A 506 31.14 -20.20 -30.08
CA THR A 506 31.60 -19.98 -31.46
C THR A 506 31.17 -21.12 -32.39
N ALA A 507 31.35 -22.38 -31.97
CA ALA A 507 31.00 -23.56 -32.75
C ALA A 507 29.49 -23.67 -32.95
N LYS A 508 28.68 -23.30 -31.95
CA LYS A 508 27.21 -23.21 -32.04
C LYS A 508 26.80 -22.28 -33.18
N ILE A 509 27.30 -21.04 -33.18
CA ILE A 509 26.91 -20.03 -34.19
C ILE A 509 27.42 -20.45 -35.57
N ARG A 510 28.68 -20.91 -35.68
CA ARG A 510 29.29 -21.34 -36.94
C ARG A 510 28.59 -22.56 -37.56
N THR A 511 28.21 -23.53 -36.73
CA THR A 511 27.45 -24.72 -37.13
C THR A 511 26.07 -24.32 -37.64
N TRP A 512 25.35 -23.51 -36.87
CA TRP A 512 24.04 -22.99 -37.27
C TRP A 512 24.11 -22.19 -38.58
N ALA A 513 25.15 -21.38 -38.77
CA ALA A 513 25.37 -20.58 -39.98
C ALA A 513 25.61 -21.42 -41.25
N LEU A 514 26.30 -22.56 -41.14
CA LEU A 514 26.50 -23.47 -42.28
C LEU A 514 25.23 -24.23 -42.67
N LEU A 515 24.34 -24.47 -41.71
CA LEU A 515 23.06 -25.14 -41.89
C LEU A 515 21.89 -24.18 -42.09
N LEU A 516 22.16 -22.87 -42.26
CA LEU A 516 21.16 -21.80 -42.28
C LEU A 516 20.13 -21.87 -43.43
N LYS A 517 20.38 -22.69 -44.45
CA LYS A 517 19.52 -22.83 -45.64
C LYS A 517 18.81 -24.19 -45.64
N PRO A 518 17.54 -24.26 -46.09
CA PRO A 518 16.87 -25.54 -46.34
C PRO A 518 17.72 -26.46 -47.22
N PRO A 519 17.78 -27.78 -46.92
CA PRO A 519 16.96 -28.54 -45.97
C PRO A 519 17.40 -28.46 -44.50
N TYR A 520 18.30 -27.55 -44.12
CA TYR A 520 18.87 -27.41 -42.77
C TYR A 520 19.64 -28.66 -42.30
N CYS A 521 20.03 -29.52 -43.25
CA CYS A 521 20.83 -30.71 -43.01
C CYS A 521 21.92 -30.86 -44.07
N LYS A 522 23.01 -31.54 -43.70
CA LYS A 522 24.12 -31.90 -44.60
C LYS A 522 24.71 -33.24 -44.19
N ASP A 523 25.39 -33.89 -45.13
CA ASP A 523 26.30 -34.96 -44.75
C ASP A 523 27.45 -34.39 -43.90
N PHE A 524 27.92 -35.18 -42.94
CA PHE A 524 28.86 -34.72 -41.93
C PHE A 524 30.25 -34.41 -42.51
N ASN A 525 30.70 -35.14 -43.54
CA ASN A 525 32.02 -34.96 -44.12
C ASN A 525 32.10 -33.66 -44.95
N THR A 526 31.06 -33.36 -45.71
CA THR A 526 30.86 -32.12 -46.44
C THR A 526 30.71 -30.96 -45.46
N PHE A 527 29.91 -31.12 -44.40
CA PHE A 527 29.81 -30.12 -43.34
C PHE A 527 31.19 -29.82 -42.72
N LYS A 528 31.96 -30.86 -42.37
CA LYS A 528 33.29 -30.75 -41.81
C LYS A 528 34.25 -30.01 -42.74
N TYR A 529 34.26 -30.37 -44.03
CA TYR A 529 35.06 -29.70 -45.05
C TYR A 529 34.70 -28.22 -45.20
N GLU A 530 33.40 -27.89 -45.26
CA GLU A 530 32.96 -26.50 -45.35
C GLU A 530 33.27 -25.70 -44.09
N TYR A 531 33.16 -26.31 -42.90
CA TYR A 531 33.52 -25.69 -41.64
C TYR A 531 35.01 -25.35 -41.60
N GLN A 532 35.86 -26.28 -42.01
CA GLN A 532 37.30 -26.06 -42.11
C GLN A 532 37.65 -25.00 -43.15
N SER A 533 37.03 -25.05 -44.33
CA SER A 533 37.26 -24.11 -45.42
C SER A 533 36.83 -22.68 -45.05
N ARG A 534 35.68 -22.52 -44.40
CA ARG A 534 35.12 -21.19 -44.06
C ARG A 534 35.77 -20.55 -42.85
N TYR A 535 36.07 -21.34 -41.81
CA TYR A 535 36.49 -20.81 -40.50
C TYR A 535 37.94 -21.12 -40.15
N ASN A 536 38.67 -21.84 -41.00
CA ASN A 536 40.05 -22.31 -40.74
C ASN A 536 40.17 -23.02 -39.37
N SER A 537 39.16 -23.80 -39.01
CA SER A 537 39.03 -24.51 -37.73
C SER A 537 38.46 -25.90 -38.01
N ASP A 538 38.90 -26.92 -37.27
CA ASP A 538 38.27 -28.25 -37.38
C ASP A 538 37.06 -28.37 -36.44
N ILE A 539 36.14 -29.27 -36.76
CA ILE A 539 35.02 -29.68 -35.90
C ILE A 539 34.86 -31.20 -35.96
N SER A 540 34.90 -31.86 -34.80
CA SER A 540 34.77 -33.32 -34.72
C SER A 540 33.30 -33.74 -34.55
N LEU A 541 33.04 -35.03 -34.79
CA LEU A 541 31.73 -35.63 -34.51
C LEU A 541 31.39 -35.54 -33.00
N ASN A 542 32.42 -35.58 -32.13
CA ASN A 542 32.22 -35.45 -30.69
C ASN A 542 31.83 -34.02 -30.29
N ASP A 543 32.43 -33.01 -30.91
CA ASP A 543 32.05 -31.60 -30.71
C ASP A 543 30.62 -31.34 -31.17
N SER A 544 30.21 -31.98 -32.27
CA SER A 544 28.84 -31.88 -32.78
C SER A 544 27.81 -32.55 -31.86
N LYS A 545 28.19 -33.65 -31.18
CA LYS A 545 27.37 -34.26 -30.11
C LYS A 545 27.19 -33.32 -28.91
N ARG A 546 28.17 -32.47 -28.60
CA ARG A 546 28.05 -31.45 -27.53
C ARG A 546 27.02 -30.36 -27.90
N LEU A 547 26.82 -30.12 -29.19
CA LEU A 547 25.82 -29.19 -29.71
C LEU A 547 24.41 -29.81 -29.88
N ARG A 548 24.05 -30.87 -29.13
CA ARG A 548 22.76 -31.59 -29.25
C ARG A 548 21.50 -30.70 -29.16
N ASN A 549 21.60 -29.56 -28.47
CA ASN A 549 20.51 -28.58 -28.38
C ASN A 549 20.30 -27.81 -29.70
N VAL A 550 21.37 -27.71 -30.50
CA VAL A 550 21.45 -26.98 -31.78
C VAL A 550 21.23 -27.92 -32.96
N VAL A 551 21.85 -29.10 -32.92
CA VAL A 551 21.88 -30.07 -34.01
C VAL A 551 21.48 -31.47 -33.58
N SER A 552 20.79 -32.17 -34.47
CA SER A 552 20.58 -33.61 -34.41
C SER A 552 21.56 -34.32 -35.35
N LEU A 553 22.08 -35.46 -34.89
CA LEU A 553 22.96 -36.32 -35.67
C LEU A 553 22.23 -37.62 -35.99
N SER A 554 22.24 -38.03 -37.25
CA SER A 554 21.63 -39.29 -37.71
C SER A 554 22.60 -40.06 -38.59
N SER A 555 22.44 -41.38 -38.67
CA SER A 555 23.21 -42.24 -39.58
C SER A 555 22.24 -42.98 -40.50
N VAL A 556 22.44 -42.85 -41.80
CA VAL A 556 21.63 -43.51 -42.82
C VAL A 556 22.60 -44.13 -43.84
N ASN A 557 22.54 -45.44 -44.05
CA ASN A 557 23.38 -46.18 -45.00
C ASN A 557 24.89 -45.91 -44.84
N ASP A 558 25.41 -46.03 -43.61
CA ASP A 558 26.82 -45.75 -43.23
C ASP A 558 27.31 -44.30 -43.46
N ALA A 559 26.42 -43.37 -43.83
CA ALA A 559 26.71 -41.95 -43.90
C ALA A 559 26.12 -41.21 -42.68
N ASN A 560 26.96 -40.42 -42.00
CA ASN A 560 26.53 -39.56 -40.90
C ASN A 560 25.99 -38.23 -41.45
N TYR A 561 24.86 -37.77 -40.93
CA TYR A 561 24.23 -36.51 -41.25
C TYR A 561 24.13 -35.63 -40.01
N ILE A 562 24.22 -34.32 -40.22
CA ILE A 562 24.00 -33.28 -39.22
C ILE A 562 22.86 -32.37 -39.68
N ALA A 563 21.86 -32.16 -38.82
CA ALA A 563 20.69 -31.34 -39.09
C ALA A 563 20.42 -30.40 -37.92
N LEU A 564 19.79 -29.24 -38.17
CA LEU A 564 19.31 -28.38 -37.08
C LEU A 564 18.15 -29.06 -36.33
N THR A 565 18.06 -28.82 -35.02
CA THR A 565 16.85 -29.14 -34.25
C THR A 565 15.71 -28.20 -34.65
N ASP A 566 14.46 -28.58 -34.37
CA ASP A 566 13.28 -27.78 -34.76
C ASP A 566 13.35 -26.35 -34.22
N LEU A 567 13.85 -26.17 -32.98
CA LEU A 567 14.06 -24.86 -32.37
C LEU A 567 15.10 -24.01 -33.13
N TYR A 568 16.17 -24.63 -33.65
CA TYR A 568 17.21 -23.92 -34.40
C TYR A 568 16.87 -23.73 -35.89
N VAL A 569 15.99 -24.58 -36.44
CA VAL A 569 15.30 -24.32 -37.71
C VAL A 569 14.42 -23.08 -37.57
N LEU A 570 13.69 -22.95 -36.46
CA LEU A 570 12.93 -21.73 -36.16
C LEU A 570 13.84 -20.50 -36.07
N ALA A 571 14.98 -20.57 -35.36
CA ALA A 571 15.96 -19.49 -35.37
C ALA A 571 16.44 -19.13 -36.78
N ALA A 572 16.72 -20.12 -37.63
CA ALA A 572 17.12 -19.89 -39.03
C ALA A 572 16.01 -19.18 -39.82
N GLN A 573 14.76 -19.58 -39.63
CA GLN A 573 13.59 -18.96 -40.26
C GLN A 573 13.43 -17.51 -39.79
N LEU A 574 13.43 -17.26 -38.48
CA LEU A 574 13.34 -15.92 -37.91
C LEU A 574 14.48 -15.00 -38.36
N TYR A 575 15.71 -15.53 -38.45
CA TYR A 575 16.84 -14.81 -39.04
C TYR A 575 16.50 -14.30 -40.44
N HIS A 576 15.96 -15.15 -41.32
CA HIS A 576 15.60 -14.75 -42.69
C HIS A 576 14.48 -13.71 -42.70
N VAL A 577 13.46 -13.85 -41.83
CA VAL A 577 12.38 -12.85 -41.69
C VAL A 577 12.98 -11.50 -41.34
N LEU A 578 13.84 -11.43 -40.33
CA LEU A 578 14.46 -10.16 -39.93
C LEU A 578 15.42 -9.64 -41.02
N TYR A 579 16.18 -10.52 -41.66
CA TYR A 579 17.12 -10.14 -42.71
C TYR A 579 16.42 -9.44 -43.88
N ILE A 580 15.32 -10.01 -44.37
CA ILE A 580 14.50 -9.43 -45.46
C ILE A 580 13.87 -8.10 -45.04
N ASN A 581 13.55 -7.94 -43.76
CA ASN A 581 12.98 -6.72 -43.19
C ASN A 581 14.04 -5.72 -42.68
N GLY A 582 15.27 -5.77 -43.20
CA GLY A 582 16.32 -4.78 -42.90
C GLY A 582 17.00 -4.94 -41.55
N GLY A 583 16.77 -6.06 -40.85
CA GLY A 583 17.50 -6.47 -39.65
C GLY A 583 16.81 -6.16 -38.33
N SER A 584 15.66 -5.49 -38.33
CA SER A 584 14.90 -5.19 -37.11
C SER A 584 13.41 -5.06 -37.39
N VAL A 585 12.57 -5.61 -36.50
CA VAL A 585 11.10 -5.59 -36.64
C VAL A 585 10.43 -5.33 -35.29
N LEU A 586 9.21 -4.80 -35.30
CA LEU A 586 8.37 -4.74 -34.10
C LEU A 586 7.91 -6.14 -33.72
N PHE A 587 8.02 -6.52 -32.45
CA PHE A 587 7.63 -7.85 -31.97
C PHE A 587 6.17 -8.19 -32.31
N ASN A 588 5.25 -7.23 -32.14
CA ASN A 588 3.83 -7.41 -32.48
C ASN A 588 3.57 -7.70 -33.97
N ASN A 589 4.54 -7.41 -34.85
CA ASN A 589 4.44 -7.69 -36.27
C ASN A 589 5.12 -9.01 -36.66
N LEU A 590 5.81 -9.69 -35.74
CA LEU A 590 6.67 -10.83 -36.05
C LEU A 590 5.89 -11.98 -36.69
N GLU A 591 4.76 -12.39 -36.10
CA GLU A 591 3.93 -13.48 -36.64
C GLU A 591 3.41 -13.14 -38.03
N ARG A 592 2.93 -11.91 -38.23
CA ARG A 592 2.45 -11.43 -39.52
C ARG A 592 3.54 -11.46 -40.59
N LEU A 593 4.75 -10.96 -40.26
CA LEU A 593 5.88 -10.92 -41.17
C LEU A 593 6.43 -12.33 -41.47
N TYR A 594 6.37 -13.22 -40.49
CA TYR A 594 6.73 -14.62 -40.65
C TYR A 594 5.80 -15.32 -41.66
N SER A 595 4.48 -15.18 -41.51
CA SER A 595 3.51 -15.72 -42.47
C SER A 595 3.69 -15.15 -43.88
N GLN A 596 4.00 -13.86 -43.99
CA GLN A 596 4.23 -13.21 -45.28
C GLN A 596 5.51 -13.67 -45.99
N SER A 597 6.58 -13.96 -45.24
CA SER A 597 7.89 -14.31 -45.82
C SER A 597 8.06 -15.80 -46.10
N LEU A 598 7.46 -16.67 -45.29
CA LEU A 598 7.65 -18.13 -45.37
C LEU A 598 6.39 -18.89 -45.78
N GLY A 599 5.24 -18.21 -45.95
CA GLY A 599 3.97 -18.82 -46.36
C GLY A 599 3.38 -19.79 -45.34
N LYS A 600 3.83 -19.74 -44.08
CA LYS A 600 3.40 -20.60 -42.97
C LYS A 600 3.11 -19.74 -41.75
N ASN A 601 2.05 -20.06 -41.02
CA ASN A 601 1.81 -19.43 -39.72
C ASN A 601 2.76 -20.00 -38.68
N ILE A 602 3.27 -19.12 -37.83
CA ILE A 602 4.03 -19.49 -36.65
C ILE A 602 3.16 -19.35 -35.42
N LYS A 603 3.20 -20.36 -34.54
CA LYS A 603 2.72 -20.24 -33.17
C LYS A 603 3.93 -20.44 -32.27
N LEU A 604 4.40 -19.37 -31.63
CA LEU A 604 5.56 -19.42 -30.74
C LEU A 604 5.31 -20.33 -29.51
N SER A 605 4.04 -20.47 -29.10
CA SER A 605 3.62 -21.41 -28.06
C SER A 605 3.98 -22.87 -28.35
N ASP A 606 4.02 -23.27 -29.62
CA ASP A 606 4.37 -24.65 -30.03
C ASP A 606 5.85 -24.97 -29.71
N TYR A 607 6.66 -23.93 -29.45
CA TYR A 607 8.06 -24.01 -29.04
C TYR A 607 8.26 -23.62 -27.57
N ASN A 608 7.20 -23.59 -26.76
CA ASN A 608 7.20 -23.12 -25.35
C ASN A 608 7.65 -21.66 -25.18
N ILE A 609 7.32 -20.77 -26.14
CA ILE A 609 7.63 -19.35 -26.07
C ILE A 609 6.32 -18.55 -25.99
N ASN A 610 6.05 -17.96 -24.82
CA ASN A 610 4.81 -17.24 -24.50
C ASN A 610 5.03 -15.74 -24.29
N SER A 611 6.28 -15.28 -24.17
CA SER A 611 6.62 -13.87 -23.96
C SER A 611 7.84 -13.42 -24.78
N VAL A 612 7.99 -12.10 -24.91
CA VAL A 612 9.15 -11.47 -25.59
C VAL A 612 10.45 -11.78 -24.83
N ASP A 613 10.39 -11.81 -23.50
CA ASP A 613 11.54 -12.11 -22.65
C ASP A 613 11.95 -13.58 -22.84
N GLU A 614 11.01 -14.53 -22.87
CA GLU A 614 11.28 -15.94 -23.19
C GLU A 614 11.87 -16.13 -24.59
N LEU A 615 11.38 -15.40 -25.61
CA LEU A 615 11.93 -15.45 -26.97
C LEU A 615 13.41 -15.01 -26.97
N TYR A 616 13.75 -13.97 -26.21
CA TYR A 616 15.13 -13.49 -26.12
C TYR A 616 16.02 -14.43 -25.32
N GLU A 617 15.56 -14.97 -24.21
CA GLU A 617 16.33 -15.97 -23.44
C GLU A 617 16.65 -17.21 -24.31
N GLN A 618 15.73 -17.64 -25.16
CA GLN A 618 15.95 -18.77 -26.08
C GLN A 618 16.89 -18.45 -27.25
N PHE A 619 16.89 -17.20 -27.73
CA PHE A 619 17.61 -16.78 -28.94
C PHE A 619 18.55 -15.57 -28.73
N GLU A 620 19.15 -15.46 -27.56
CA GLU A 620 20.05 -14.35 -27.17
C GLU A 620 21.21 -14.16 -28.17
N PHE A 621 21.72 -15.26 -28.73
CA PHE A 621 22.79 -15.22 -29.73
C PHE A 621 22.35 -14.57 -31.06
N LEU A 622 21.06 -14.59 -31.36
CA LEU A 622 20.50 -14.21 -32.66
C LEU A 622 19.92 -12.79 -32.65
N PHE A 623 19.27 -12.37 -31.56
CA PHE A 623 18.64 -11.04 -31.47
C PHE A 623 19.00 -10.32 -30.17
N PHE A 624 18.82 -8.99 -30.16
CA PHE A 624 18.66 -8.20 -28.94
C PHE A 624 17.34 -7.44 -28.98
N ILE A 625 16.80 -7.12 -27.79
CA ILE A 625 15.56 -6.35 -27.67
C ILE A 625 15.88 -4.89 -27.35
N CYS A 626 15.27 -3.97 -28.09
CA CYS A 626 15.44 -2.53 -27.88
C CYS A 626 14.12 -1.74 -28.03
N GLY A 627 14.15 -0.45 -27.71
CA GLY A 627 12.98 0.45 -27.80
C GLY A 627 12.11 0.55 -26.55
N TYR A 628 11.16 1.49 -26.56
CA TYR A 628 10.22 1.72 -25.45
C TYR A 628 9.38 0.46 -25.21
N LYS A 629 9.31 0.01 -23.96
CA LYS A 629 8.65 -1.24 -23.54
C LYS A 629 9.16 -2.52 -24.25
N LYS A 630 10.44 -2.58 -24.65
CA LYS A 630 11.04 -3.79 -25.25
C LYS A 630 10.31 -4.27 -26.52
N SER A 631 9.89 -3.34 -27.38
CA SER A 631 8.98 -3.62 -28.50
C SER A 631 9.66 -3.98 -29.83
N VAL A 632 10.98 -3.78 -29.96
CA VAL A 632 11.72 -4.00 -31.22
C VAL A 632 12.69 -5.17 -31.05
N LEU A 633 12.61 -6.14 -31.97
CA LEU A 633 13.53 -7.25 -32.10
C LEU A 633 14.53 -6.94 -33.22
N ALA A 634 15.83 -6.94 -32.93
CA ALA A 634 16.89 -6.64 -33.90
C ALA A 634 17.96 -7.73 -33.93
N LEU A 635 18.51 -8.05 -35.11
CA LEU A 635 19.58 -9.03 -35.26
C LEU A 635 20.83 -8.61 -34.48
N ASN A 636 21.44 -9.56 -33.78
CA ASN A 636 22.66 -9.36 -33.03
C ASN A 636 23.84 -9.08 -33.98
N ARG A 637 24.55 -7.97 -33.77
CA ARG A 637 25.68 -7.56 -34.62
C ARG A 637 26.88 -8.51 -34.52
N ASN A 638 27.02 -9.24 -33.42
CA ASN A 638 28.11 -10.19 -33.20
C ASN A 638 28.05 -11.38 -34.18
N LEU A 639 26.90 -11.61 -34.83
CA LEU A 639 26.77 -12.59 -35.91
C LEU A 639 27.79 -12.38 -37.04
N ALA A 640 28.17 -11.12 -37.32
CA ALA A 640 29.19 -10.80 -38.32
C ALA A 640 30.58 -11.33 -37.97
N GLU A 641 30.93 -11.39 -36.67
CA GLU A 641 32.21 -11.94 -36.20
C GLU A 641 32.33 -13.44 -36.50
N HIS A 642 31.19 -14.11 -36.67
CA HIS A 642 31.08 -15.52 -37.05
C HIS A 642 30.80 -15.72 -38.54
N GLN A 643 31.04 -14.69 -39.37
CA GLN A 643 30.79 -14.69 -40.83
C GLN A 643 29.33 -14.98 -41.23
N VAL A 644 28.37 -14.65 -40.37
CA VAL A 644 26.95 -14.63 -40.73
C VAL A 644 26.64 -13.28 -41.36
N ALA A 645 25.98 -13.28 -42.51
CA ALA A 645 25.63 -12.05 -43.21
C ALA A 645 24.66 -11.19 -42.37
N LEU A 646 24.77 -9.87 -42.47
CA LEU A 646 23.83 -8.93 -41.86
C LEU A 646 23.33 -7.93 -42.93
N PRO A 647 22.07 -7.48 -42.88
CA PRO A 647 21.56 -6.47 -43.79
C PRO A 647 22.36 -5.16 -43.68
N VAL A 648 22.63 -4.53 -44.82
CA VAL A 648 23.40 -3.25 -44.91
C VAL A 648 22.77 -2.16 -44.04
N GLN A 649 21.44 -2.20 -43.87
CA GLN A 649 20.65 -1.28 -43.07
C GLN A 649 21.00 -1.31 -41.57
N ILE A 650 21.50 -2.43 -41.04
CA ILE A 650 21.94 -2.54 -39.64
C ILE A 650 23.12 -1.60 -39.38
N TYR A 651 24.02 -1.43 -40.36
CA TYR A 651 25.20 -0.56 -40.24
C TYR A 651 24.86 0.93 -40.41
N ASN A 652 23.71 1.24 -41.02
CA ASN A 652 23.22 2.63 -41.16
C ASN A 652 22.47 3.13 -39.92
N SER A 653 22.12 2.24 -38.98
CA SER A 653 21.62 2.61 -37.65
C SER A 653 22.78 3.04 -36.73
N ASN A 654 23.45 4.13 -37.11
CA ASN A 654 24.24 4.91 -36.17
C ASN A 654 23.26 5.63 -35.23
N HIS A 655 22.77 4.92 -34.21
CA HIS A 655 22.70 5.58 -32.91
C HIS A 655 24.15 5.94 -32.56
N VAL A 656 24.51 7.18 -32.87
CA VAL A 656 25.63 7.89 -32.27
C VAL A 656 25.65 7.44 -30.81
N SER A 657 26.73 6.78 -30.41
CA SER A 657 27.10 6.74 -29.01
C SER A 657 27.18 8.20 -28.61
N LYS A 658 26.14 8.71 -27.95
CA LYS A 658 26.27 9.91 -27.15
C LYS A 658 27.26 9.53 -26.06
N LYS A 659 28.55 9.66 -26.36
CA LYS A 659 29.51 10.10 -25.37
C LYS A 659 28.88 11.35 -24.81
N TRP A 660 28.35 11.23 -23.60
CA TRP A 660 27.92 12.37 -22.82
C TRP A 660 29.06 13.39 -22.87
N PRO A 661 28.78 14.67 -23.16
CA PRO A 661 29.80 15.68 -22.94
C PRO A 661 30.23 15.58 -21.47
N PRO A 662 31.53 15.71 -21.15
CA PRO A 662 31.96 15.72 -19.76
C PRO A 662 31.18 16.83 -19.04
N PRO A 663 30.74 16.58 -17.79
CA PRO A 663 29.99 17.58 -17.04
C PRO A 663 30.78 18.89 -16.97
N PRO A 664 30.10 20.05 -17.06
CA PRO A 664 30.77 21.33 -17.07
C PRO A 664 31.59 21.49 -15.79
N ILE A 665 32.84 21.92 -15.96
CA ILE A 665 33.76 22.25 -14.87
C ILE A 665 33.07 23.33 -14.02
N HIS A 666 32.67 22.95 -12.80
CA HIS A 666 32.16 23.89 -11.81
C HIS A 666 33.25 24.92 -11.54
N LYS A 667 32.99 26.16 -11.98
CA LYS A 667 33.75 27.33 -11.53
C LYS A 667 33.64 27.41 -10.01
N ALA A 668 34.80 27.39 -9.36
CA ALA A 668 34.94 27.69 -7.96
C ALA A 668 34.35 29.07 -7.65
N VAL A 669 33.44 29.12 -6.68
CA VAL A 669 33.16 30.34 -5.89
C VAL A 669 33.08 29.89 -4.42
N PRO A 670 33.70 30.62 -3.47
CA PRO A 670 34.13 30.07 -2.19
C PRO A 670 33.10 30.26 -1.06
N GLY A 671 33.04 29.27 -0.17
CA GLY A 671 32.91 29.47 1.27
C GLY A 671 31.51 29.69 1.84
N THR A 672 30.91 28.64 2.39
CA THR A 672 30.19 28.75 3.68
C THR A 672 30.40 27.48 4.50
N VAL A 673 31.14 27.63 5.60
CA VAL A 673 31.45 26.60 6.58
C VAL A 673 30.19 26.28 7.38
N LYS A 674 29.69 25.04 7.31
CA LYS A 674 28.81 24.47 8.34
C LYS A 674 29.62 23.51 9.21
N LYS A 675 29.77 23.90 10.48
CA LYS A 675 30.43 23.15 11.55
C LYS A 675 29.78 21.76 11.70
N VAL A 676 30.61 20.72 11.64
CA VAL A 676 30.27 19.37 12.08
C VAL A 676 30.45 19.30 13.60
N SER A 677 29.39 18.96 14.31
CA SER A 677 29.45 18.60 15.73
C SER A 677 29.79 17.10 15.87
N PRO A 678 30.64 16.70 16.85
CA PRO A 678 31.08 15.33 17.01
C PRO A 678 29.96 14.41 17.58
N PRO A 679 30.05 13.08 17.36
CA PRO A 679 29.04 12.12 17.80
C PRO A 679 29.08 11.91 19.32
N LYS A 680 27.91 11.71 19.95
CA LYS A 680 27.79 11.35 21.36
C LYS A 680 28.05 9.84 21.57
N PRO A 681 28.79 9.45 22.62
CA PRO A 681 29.09 8.05 22.92
C PRO A 681 28.01 7.37 23.78
N ASP A 682 27.76 6.11 23.41
CA ASP A 682 27.25 4.92 24.11
C ASP A 682 26.54 5.01 25.46
N THR A 683 25.38 4.34 25.49
CA THR A 683 24.61 3.90 26.66
C THR A 683 25.34 2.79 27.43
N PRO A 684 25.42 2.82 28.77
CA PRO A 684 25.88 1.70 29.58
C PRO A 684 24.74 0.72 29.95
N PRO A 685 25.07 -0.54 30.32
CA PRO A 685 24.09 -1.61 30.49
C PRO A 685 23.36 -1.55 31.84
N THR A 686 22.10 -1.97 31.83
CA THR A 686 21.28 -2.23 33.03
C THR A 686 21.72 -3.53 33.71
N PRO A 687 21.68 -3.61 35.05
CA PRO A 687 21.48 -4.89 35.74
C PRO A 687 20.05 -5.41 35.57
#